data_AF-A0A7W0FW06-F1
#
_entry.id   AF-A0A7W0FW06-F1
#
_cell.length_a   1.000
_cell.length_b   1.000
_cell.length_c   1.000
_cell.angle_alpha   90.00
_cell.angle_beta   90.00
_cell.angle_gamma   90.00
#
_symmetry.space_group_name_H-M   'P 1'
#
loop_
_entity.id
_entity.type
_entity.pdbx_description
1 polymer ?
#
loop_
_entity_poly.entity_id
_entity_poly.type
_entity_poly.pdbx_seq_one_letter_code
_entity_poly.pdbx_strand_id
1 'polypeptide(L)'
;MHFYSESNNFANTLYTRSLQGGPKDVRAEAKKNLTFSSEKADYNAFTTAYQNEANRNDFFDNDNVAKAWAGRKVTAIPYMIYGGFVVIYHLAQAALSCFICTDSESCPRSDEILKYGFCVIRDLEEIYGYFICLFNDQLGLYHIQQAQFQKECYKVYISKPPEKNIDPSSTPSNKPLSFDRPTKISFDSYEANSGFKHLNAEFTKKYNLSKNAWGYGPGKYDISVRSEIQKITLSDFKKLSDLEKEELSIHLSLNLTQLCEGKIELDDFLLNNDDATLELYTLEDLMFFDRAPLQFALMEPEQLKELSLADLQGKSGMFKVPHKEEQHELTSVDNEKGPIPNFTKLEKSKIKCLKNLFDSLLSVNDDQVNSSEDFNQNSTLFGLLHLNAEKIQEQKNNFPPVAFAFFDHDQIAQIQLHKLSLVQNKALFDCLSSSEALGLLSQFDKKDVIQAIHANVLPKSVLIHVSENYFSNIQLDLLESSTWEGLFPTKNKEEEIQVDKDRFEHFDDQEVAKAVLWNKFSRYCLKLFSPSQLKAIKVSECDEKILIEMFDNPFNKAKTEEQKKQFAELDDQEVAAAVLLNKISGYCFSLLSPSQYKAIKLTECDDQIINRMLFANPYDKEKTEENKKRFAELDDQEVARAVLLNKFSSYCLSLLSPSQYKAIKLTECDDKILNEMFDNPYDKAKNEERKKRFAELDDQEVAHAIQMNKFNKYCLTLHSPGQRRMVKLSECDSGTISDMFERPGSSYCNPGTEEQKKQFADFDVQEVVEAVRLNKLDSYCLSLLSPEQLSAVNKK
;
A
#
# COMPACT_ATOMS: atom_id res chain seq x y z
N MET A 1 20.85 27.14 4.64
CA MET A 1 19.81 26.43 3.87
C MET A 1 20.32 25.94 2.51
N HIS A 2 21.05 26.74 1.71
CA HIS A 2 21.62 26.30 0.42
C HIS A 2 22.51 25.05 0.54
N PHE A 3 23.41 25.03 1.53
CA PHE A 3 24.28 23.90 1.87
C PHE A 3 23.51 22.62 2.24
N TYR A 4 22.38 22.77 2.93
CA TYR A 4 21.51 21.65 3.30
C TYR A 4 20.80 21.06 2.07
N SER A 5 20.45 21.90 1.09
CA SER A 5 19.82 21.46 -0.16
C SER A 5 20.81 20.77 -1.12
N GLU A 6 22.08 21.20 -1.14
CA GLU A 6 23.11 20.61 -2.00
C GLU A 6 23.63 19.28 -1.43
N SER A 7 23.79 19.16 -0.12
CA SER A 7 24.11 17.88 0.53
C SER A 7 22.94 16.88 0.44
N ASN A 8 21.68 17.33 0.59
CA ASN A 8 20.51 16.47 0.33
C ASN A 8 20.36 16.11 -1.13
N ASN A 9 20.66 17.01 -2.08
CA ASN A 9 20.61 16.68 -3.50
C ASN A 9 21.73 15.70 -3.88
N PHE A 10 22.91 15.79 -3.29
CA PHE A 10 23.99 14.82 -3.50
C PHE A 10 23.67 13.44 -2.90
N ALA A 11 23.17 13.40 -1.67
CA ALA A 11 22.69 12.17 -1.02
C ALA A 11 21.48 11.57 -1.74
N ASN A 12 20.51 12.39 -2.16
CA ASN A 12 19.36 11.96 -2.97
C ASN A 12 19.77 11.53 -4.37
N THR A 13 20.81 12.11 -4.98
CA THR A 13 21.30 11.66 -6.30
C THR A 13 21.96 10.28 -6.19
N LEU A 14 22.69 10.03 -5.10
CA LEU A 14 23.25 8.70 -4.79
C LEU A 14 22.16 7.68 -4.42
N TYR A 15 21.12 8.10 -3.68
CA TYR A 15 19.98 7.30 -3.26
C TYR A 15 18.98 7.03 -4.41
N THR A 16 18.75 7.99 -5.30
CA THR A 16 17.88 7.82 -6.48
C THR A 16 18.56 6.94 -7.52
N ARG A 17 19.90 6.99 -7.63
CA ARG A 17 20.67 6.02 -8.42
C ARG A 17 20.68 4.61 -7.82
N SER A 18 20.50 4.44 -6.51
CA SER A 18 20.35 3.12 -5.88
C SER A 18 18.92 2.57 -5.90
N LEU A 19 17.90 3.44 -5.99
CA LEU A 19 16.48 3.06 -6.02
C LEU A 19 15.91 2.75 -7.42
N GLN A 20 16.57 3.18 -8.50
CA GLN A 20 16.07 2.94 -9.87
C GLN A 20 16.26 1.49 -10.38
N GLY A 21 16.90 0.61 -9.61
CA GLY A 21 16.86 -0.84 -9.81
C GLY A 21 16.27 -1.49 -8.56
N GLY A 22 15.21 -2.28 -8.69
CA GLY A 22 14.60 -2.97 -7.54
C GLY A 22 15.61 -3.87 -6.80
N PRO A 23 15.31 -4.32 -5.56
CA PRO A 23 16.24 -5.08 -4.70
C PRO A 23 16.80 -6.37 -5.33
N LYS A 24 16.10 -6.92 -6.35
CA LYS A 24 16.53 -8.11 -7.09
C LYS A 24 17.49 -7.78 -8.24
N ASP A 25 17.42 -6.59 -8.83
CA ASP A 25 18.27 -6.16 -9.95
C ASP A 25 19.61 -5.59 -9.49
N VAL A 26 19.67 -4.94 -8.31
CA VAL A 26 20.93 -4.47 -7.68
C VAL A 26 21.89 -5.64 -7.44
N ARG A 27 21.38 -6.83 -7.08
CA ARG A 27 22.18 -8.05 -6.88
C ARG A 27 22.75 -8.63 -8.17
N ALA A 28 22.08 -8.44 -9.30
CA ALA A 28 22.50 -8.96 -10.59
C ALA A 28 23.44 -8.00 -11.32
N GLU A 29 23.22 -6.68 -11.16
CA GLU A 29 23.95 -5.63 -11.87
C GLU A 29 25.25 -5.23 -11.16
N ALA A 30 25.28 -5.19 -9.81
CA ALA A 30 26.54 -5.04 -9.07
C ALA A 30 27.49 -6.24 -9.29
N LYS A 31 26.92 -7.43 -9.51
CA LYS A 31 27.68 -8.66 -9.81
C LYS A 31 28.26 -8.68 -11.23
N LYS A 32 27.71 -7.87 -12.14
CA LYS A 32 28.11 -7.77 -13.55
C LYS A 32 29.20 -6.71 -13.79
N ASN A 33 29.27 -5.69 -12.93
CA ASN A 33 30.16 -4.54 -13.12
C ASN A 33 31.43 -4.53 -12.24
N LEU A 34 31.58 -5.44 -11.25
CA LEU A 34 32.71 -5.48 -10.30
C LEU A 34 33.78 -6.55 -10.59
N THR A 35 33.87 -7.07 -11.81
CA THR A 35 34.94 -8.00 -12.22
C THR A 35 36.05 -7.28 -12.98
N PHE A 36 36.84 -6.46 -12.28
CA PHE A 36 38.22 -6.11 -12.68
C PHE A 36 39.18 -6.21 -11.49
N SER A 37 40.41 -6.66 -11.77
CA SER A 37 41.28 -7.37 -10.81
C SER A 37 41.94 -6.54 -9.70
N SER A 38 41.55 -5.28 -9.49
CA SER A 38 42.01 -4.46 -8.37
C SER A 38 40.97 -4.19 -7.28
N GLU A 39 39.71 -4.63 -7.44
CA GLU A 39 38.59 -4.26 -6.55
C GLU A 39 38.10 -5.39 -5.62
N LYS A 40 38.88 -6.47 -5.47
CA LYS A 40 38.54 -7.57 -4.56
C LYS A 40 38.61 -7.17 -3.07
N ALA A 41 39.43 -6.17 -2.75
CA ALA A 41 39.50 -5.60 -1.40
C ALA A 41 38.26 -4.78 -1.04
N ASP A 42 37.72 -4.03 -2.00
CA ASP A 42 36.55 -3.15 -1.81
C ASP A 42 35.25 -3.95 -1.61
N TYR A 43 35.08 -5.06 -2.33
CA TYR A 43 33.96 -5.97 -2.11
C TYR A 43 34.02 -6.68 -0.75
N ASN A 44 35.21 -7.06 -0.29
CA ASN A 44 35.40 -7.71 1.00
C ASN A 44 35.20 -6.73 2.17
N ALA A 45 35.61 -5.47 2.04
CA ALA A 45 35.34 -4.42 3.03
C ALA A 45 33.83 -4.12 3.14
N PHE A 46 33.13 -4.02 1.99
CA PHE A 46 31.69 -3.82 1.93
C PHE A 46 30.91 -5.00 2.55
N THR A 47 31.28 -6.23 2.24
CA THR A 47 30.63 -7.44 2.81
C THR A 47 30.95 -7.66 4.28
N THR A 48 32.14 -7.27 4.75
CA THR A 48 32.50 -7.33 6.18
C THR A 48 31.73 -6.29 7.01
N ALA A 49 31.55 -5.07 6.49
CA ALA A 49 30.70 -4.05 7.12
C ALA A 49 29.25 -4.53 7.25
N TYR A 50 28.72 -5.19 6.22
CA TYR A 50 27.37 -5.76 6.19
C TYR A 50 27.21 -7.04 7.06
N GLN A 51 28.26 -7.84 7.24
CA GLN A 51 28.24 -9.00 8.15
C GLN A 51 28.33 -8.59 9.62
N ASN A 52 29.06 -7.53 9.93
CA ASN A 52 29.07 -6.92 11.27
C ASN A 52 27.71 -6.30 11.64
N GLU A 53 26.89 -5.94 10.63
CA GLU A 53 25.49 -5.51 10.77
C GLU A 53 24.59 -6.67 11.22
N ALA A 54 24.76 -7.86 10.62
CA ALA A 54 24.00 -9.06 10.99
C ALA A 54 24.30 -9.54 12.42
N ASN A 55 25.58 -9.53 12.82
CA ASN A 55 26.00 -9.94 14.17
C ASN A 55 25.60 -8.94 15.27
N ARG A 56 25.26 -7.68 14.91
CA ARG A 56 24.73 -6.69 15.88
C ARG A 56 23.24 -6.89 16.15
N ASN A 57 22.48 -7.47 15.22
CA ASN A 57 21.06 -7.78 15.42
C ASN A 57 20.83 -8.86 16.49
N ASP A 58 21.79 -9.78 16.69
CA ASP A 58 21.75 -10.78 17.77
C ASP A 58 21.78 -10.16 19.18
N PHE A 59 22.28 -8.93 19.34
CA PHE A 59 22.22 -8.20 20.60
C PHE A 59 20.82 -7.59 20.88
N PHE A 60 19.98 -7.45 19.85
CA PHE A 60 18.69 -6.75 19.91
C PHE A 60 17.45 -7.66 19.81
N ASP A 61 17.60 -8.90 19.34
CA ASP A 61 16.50 -9.86 19.11
C ASP A 61 16.26 -10.90 20.24
N ASN A 62 16.81 -10.71 21.44
CA ASN A 62 16.59 -11.67 22.53
C ASN A 62 15.20 -11.54 23.19
N ASP A 63 14.54 -12.70 23.38
CA ASP A 63 13.15 -13.00 23.79
C ASP A 63 12.66 -12.46 25.17
N ASN A 64 13.26 -11.39 25.70
CA ASN A 64 12.79 -10.69 26.89
C ASN A 64 12.52 -9.21 26.59
N VAL A 65 11.46 -8.95 25.82
CA VAL A 65 11.09 -7.63 25.27
C VAL A 65 11.11 -6.52 26.32
N ALA A 66 10.68 -6.77 27.56
CA ALA A 66 10.66 -5.78 28.64
C ALA A 66 12.06 -5.45 29.19
N LYS A 67 12.93 -6.44 29.40
CA LYS A 67 14.32 -6.21 29.85
C LYS A 67 15.17 -5.59 28.74
N ALA A 68 14.93 -5.99 27.50
CA ALA A 68 15.59 -5.42 26.33
C ALA A 68 15.17 -3.95 26.11
N TRP A 69 13.89 -3.63 26.30
CA TRP A 69 13.39 -2.24 26.22
C TRP A 69 14.05 -1.33 27.27
N ALA A 70 14.05 -1.72 28.55
CA ALA A 70 14.69 -0.93 29.60
C ALA A 70 16.21 -0.80 29.38
N GLY A 71 16.87 -1.89 28.98
CA GLY A 71 18.29 -1.89 28.65
C GLY A 71 18.64 -0.91 27.52
N ARG A 72 17.81 -0.83 26.47
CA ARG A 72 18.00 0.11 25.35
C ARG A 72 17.85 1.57 25.75
N LYS A 73 16.93 1.92 26.66
CA LYS A 73 16.80 3.30 27.15
C LYS A 73 18.00 3.71 28.00
N VAL A 74 18.46 2.81 28.86
CA VAL A 74 19.62 3.03 29.74
C VAL A 74 20.91 3.21 28.94
N THR A 75 21.07 2.52 27.80
CA THR A 75 22.22 2.71 26.92
C THR A 75 22.11 3.95 26.03
N ALA A 76 20.91 4.30 25.53
CA ALA A 76 20.72 5.43 24.63
C ALA A 76 21.13 6.79 25.25
N ILE A 77 20.88 7.00 26.55
CA ILE A 77 21.15 8.29 27.22
C ILE A 77 22.67 8.61 27.26
N PRO A 78 23.57 7.71 27.73
CA PRO A 78 25.01 7.92 27.64
C PRO A 78 25.52 8.16 26.22
N TYR A 79 25.03 7.42 25.23
CA TYR A 79 25.45 7.58 23.83
C TYR A 79 24.99 8.90 23.23
N MET A 80 23.79 9.38 23.57
CA MET A 80 23.29 10.69 23.18
C MET A 80 24.16 11.82 23.76
N ILE A 81 24.52 11.73 25.05
CA ILE A 81 25.39 12.72 25.72
C ILE A 81 26.81 12.69 25.12
N TYR A 82 27.38 11.51 24.96
CA TYR A 82 28.71 11.34 24.35
C TYR A 82 28.74 11.86 22.92
N GLY A 83 27.73 11.53 22.11
CA GLY A 83 27.58 12.04 20.75
C GLY A 83 27.54 13.57 20.72
N GLY A 84 26.84 14.21 21.66
CA GLY A 84 26.83 15.67 21.81
C GLY A 84 28.23 16.27 21.96
N PHE A 85 29.10 15.64 22.77
CA PHE A 85 30.50 16.05 22.88
C PHE A 85 31.29 15.86 21.58
N VAL A 86 31.05 14.75 20.86
CA VAL A 86 31.70 14.47 19.56
C VAL A 86 31.31 15.51 18.50
N VAL A 87 30.03 15.91 18.45
CA VAL A 87 29.57 16.98 17.54
C VAL A 87 30.25 18.31 17.86
N ILE A 88 30.33 18.68 19.14
CA ILE A 88 31.05 19.90 19.56
C ILE A 88 32.52 19.84 19.16
N TYR A 89 33.16 18.68 19.32
CA TYR A 89 34.54 18.46 18.89
C TYR A 89 34.72 18.64 17.37
N HIS A 90 33.88 18.00 16.55
CA HIS A 90 33.96 18.15 15.09
C HIS A 90 33.59 19.56 14.61
N LEU A 91 32.66 20.25 15.28
CA LEU A 91 32.36 21.67 15.03
C LEU A 91 33.56 22.56 15.37
N ALA A 92 34.24 22.30 16.48
CA ALA A 92 35.46 23.01 16.86
C ALA A 92 36.58 22.76 15.84
N GLN A 93 36.74 21.53 15.34
CA GLN A 93 37.69 21.22 14.27
C GLN A 93 37.34 21.92 12.94
N ALA A 94 36.07 21.91 12.54
CA ALA A 94 35.61 22.63 11.34
C ALA A 94 35.90 24.14 11.46
N ALA A 95 35.60 24.73 12.62
CA ALA A 95 35.89 26.13 12.89
C ALA A 95 37.41 26.40 12.91
N LEU A 96 38.21 25.53 13.53
CA LEU A 96 39.65 25.66 13.57
C LEU A 96 40.28 25.58 12.18
N SER A 97 39.85 24.65 11.33
CA SER A 97 40.25 24.56 9.91
C SER A 97 39.83 25.81 9.12
N CYS A 98 38.73 26.47 9.51
CA CYS A 98 38.37 27.77 8.95
C CYS A 98 39.31 28.92 9.39
N PHE A 99 39.97 28.85 10.54
CA PHE A 99 40.77 29.97 11.08
C PHE A 99 42.30 29.77 11.00
N ILE A 100 42.81 28.54 11.07
CA ILE A 100 44.25 28.25 11.21
C ILE A 100 44.93 27.85 9.89
N CYS A 101 44.18 27.39 8.88
CA CYS A 101 44.75 27.05 7.58
C CYS A 101 44.92 28.29 6.69
N THR A 102 45.91 29.12 7.01
CA THR A 102 46.44 30.15 6.12
C THR A 102 47.62 29.57 5.32
N ASP A 103 47.42 29.43 4.01
CA ASP A 103 48.46 29.39 2.97
C ASP A 103 49.35 28.14 2.81
N SER A 104 48.90 26.96 3.22
CA SER A 104 49.55 25.70 2.81
C SER A 104 48.98 25.21 1.47
N GLU A 105 49.73 25.36 0.38
CA GLU A 105 49.41 24.85 -0.98
C GLU A 105 49.17 23.32 -1.02
N SER A 106 49.47 22.59 0.05
CA SER A 106 49.43 21.13 0.10
C SER A 106 48.10 20.53 0.57
N CYS A 107 47.13 21.33 1.04
CA CYS A 107 45.80 20.83 1.39
C CYS A 107 44.72 21.89 1.12
N PRO A 108 43.85 21.72 0.10
CA PRO A 108 42.82 22.71 -0.21
C PRO A 108 41.82 22.81 0.94
N ARG A 109 41.69 24.02 1.50
CA ARG A 109 40.82 24.38 2.63
C ARG A 109 39.37 23.89 2.50
N SER A 110 38.88 23.67 1.28
CA SER A 110 37.55 23.11 1.01
C SER A 110 37.38 21.69 1.56
N ASP A 111 38.42 20.86 1.50
CA ASP A 111 38.28 19.42 1.71
C ASP A 111 38.23 19.07 3.20
N GLU A 112 38.97 19.80 4.03
CA GLU A 112 38.86 19.67 5.49
C GLU A 112 37.52 20.17 6.04
N ILE A 113 37.02 21.30 5.51
CA ILE A 113 35.71 21.84 5.90
C ILE A 113 34.61 20.85 5.51
N LEU A 114 34.68 20.28 4.31
CA LEU A 114 33.73 19.26 3.86
C LEU A 114 33.82 17.99 4.71
N LYS A 115 35.04 17.55 5.06
CA LYS A 115 35.26 16.40 5.95
C LYS A 115 34.62 16.59 7.32
N TYR A 116 34.91 17.69 8.00
CA TYR A 116 34.37 17.93 9.33
C TYR A 116 32.87 18.27 9.28
N GLY A 117 32.41 18.97 8.24
CA GLY A 117 30.98 19.22 7.99
C GLY A 117 30.19 17.93 7.81
N PHE A 118 30.72 16.97 7.05
CA PHE A 118 30.13 15.64 6.90
C PHE A 118 30.07 14.89 8.25
N CYS A 119 31.17 14.90 9.02
CA CYS A 119 31.20 14.29 10.35
C CYS A 119 30.14 14.89 11.29
N VAL A 120 29.96 16.22 11.29
CA VAL A 120 28.96 16.90 12.12
C VAL A 120 27.54 16.47 11.75
N ILE A 121 27.19 16.47 10.47
CA ILE A 121 25.83 16.10 10.02
C ILE A 121 25.52 14.65 10.38
N ARG A 122 26.46 13.75 10.10
CA ARG A 122 26.32 12.33 10.44
C ARG A 122 26.18 12.11 11.94
N ASP A 123 27.01 12.75 12.76
CA ASP A 123 26.97 12.57 14.21
C ASP A 123 25.68 13.16 14.81
N LEU A 124 25.14 14.24 14.23
CA LEU A 124 23.81 14.75 14.58
C LEU A 124 22.70 13.75 14.24
N GLU A 125 22.78 13.07 13.10
CA GLU A 125 21.83 12.01 12.72
C GLU A 125 21.90 10.81 13.69
N GLU A 126 23.11 10.41 14.09
CA GLU A 126 23.30 9.35 15.08
C GLU A 126 22.73 9.72 16.46
N ILE A 127 23.00 10.95 16.94
CA ILE A 127 22.43 11.47 18.21
C ILE A 127 20.91 11.54 18.13
N TYR A 128 20.37 12.02 17.00
CA TYR A 128 18.94 12.06 16.77
C TYR A 128 18.35 10.65 16.82
N GLY A 129 19.02 9.67 16.23
CA GLY A 129 18.64 8.26 16.36
C GLY A 129 18.58 7.79 17.82
N TYR A 130 19.60 8.04 18.63
CA TYR A 130 19.59 7.70 20.07
C TYR A 130 18.50 8.45 20.86
N PHE A 131 18.23 9.72 20.51
CA PHE A 131 17.14 10.48 21.11
C PHE A 131 15.77 9.89 20.76
N ILE A 132 15.54 9.58 19.48
CA ILE A 132 14.30 8.94 19.03
C ILE A 132 14.15 7.55 19.61
N CYS A 133 15.24 6.80 19.84
CA CYS A 133 15.21 5.55 20.58
C CYS A 133 14.66 5.69 22.01
N LEU A 134 14.49 6.90 22.59
CA LEU A 134 13.79 7.08 23.85
C LEU A 134 12.26 6.98 23.70
N PHE A 135 11.72 7.33 22.52
CA PHE A 135 10.29 7.40 22.24
C PHE A 135 9.80 6.30 21.29
N ASN A 136 10.60 5.94 20.29
CA ASN A 136 10.32 4.94 19.26
C ASN A 136 11.61 4.18 18.90
N ASP A 137 11.72 2.94 19.39
CA ASP A 137 12.92 2.11 19.23
C ASP A 137 13.25 1.83 17.76
N GLN A 138 12.25 1.49 16.93
CA GLN A 138 12.46 1.13 15.52
C GLN A 138 12.96 2.31 14.69
N LEU A 139 12.32 3.48 14.85
CA LEU A 139 12.70 4.67 14.12
C LEU A 139 14.07 5.19 14.56
N GLY A 140 14.37 5.13 15.86
CA GLY A 140 15.69 5.53 16.36
C GLY A 140 16.81 4.63 15.86
N LEU A 141 16.57 3.31 15.84
CA LEU A 141 17.52 2.32 15.31
C LEU A 141 17.83 2.55 13.83
N TYR A 142 16.80 2.85 13.03
CA TYR A 142 16.97 3.18 11.61
C TYR A 142 17.97 4.32 11.40
N HIS A 143 17.84 5.43 12.15
CA HIS A 143 18.75 6.57 12.04
C HIS A 143 20.16 6.25 12.54
N ILE A 144 20.30 5.48 13.63
CA ILE A 144 21.63 5.03 14.11
C ILE A 144 22.32 4.18 13.03
N GLN A 145 21.59 3.24 12.42
CA GLN A 145 22.13 2.38 11.36
C GLN A 145 22.53 3.18 10.13
N GLN A 146 21.68 4.11 9.70
CA GLN A 146 21.95 4.99 8.56
C GLN A 146 23.21 5.84 8.77
N ALA A 147 23.38 6.43 9.95
CA ALA A 147 24.58 7.19 10.30
C ALA A 147 25.86 6.32 10.34
N GLN A 148 25.77 5.08 10.85
CA GLN A 148 26.90 4.14 10.84
C GLN A 148 27.27 3.69 9.42
N PHE A 149 26.27 3.45 8.56
CA PHE A 149 26.51 3.16 7.15
C PHE A 149 27.25 4.31 6.45
N GLN A 150 26.78 5.55 6.62
CA GLN A 150 27.45 6.74 6.10
C GLN A 150 28.89 6.86 6.60
N LYS A 151 29.16 6.52 7.87
CA LYS A 151 30.51 6.50 8.46
C LYS A 151 31.45 5.56 7.71
N GLU A 152 31.01 4.34 7.44
CA GLU A 152 31.82 3.33 6.75
C GLU A 152 32.03 3.70 5.28
N CYS A 153 30.99 4.19 4.58
CA CYS A 153 31.15 4.72 3.22
C CYS A 153 32.19 5.84 3.15
N TYR A 154 32.17 6.76 4.11
CA TYR A 154 33.12 7.85 4.17
C TYR A 154 34.56 7.38 4.46
N LYS A 155 34.74 6.39 5.34
CA LYS A 155 36.04 5.76 5.59
C LYS A 155 36.63 5.15 4.32
N VAL A 156 35.81 4.44 3.54
CA VAL A 156 36.23 3.88 2.25
C VAL A 156 36.64 5.00 1.30
N TYR A 157 35.84 6.06 1.20
CA TYR A 157 36.13 7.22 0.34
C TYR A 157 37.49 7.86 0.67
N ILE A 158 37.77 8.15 1.95
CA ILE A 158 39.04 8.79 2.35
C ILE A 158 40.24 7.85 2.33
N SER A 159 40.01 6.52 2.33
CA SER A 159 41.09 5.53 2.26
C SER A 159 41.61 5.28 0.84
N LYS A 160 40.91 5.77 -0.19
CA LYS A 160 41.40 5.69 -1.57
C LYS A 160 42.61 6.61 -1.73
N PRO A 161 43.79 6.10 -2.12
CA PRO A 161 44.90 6.96 -2.48
C PRO A 161 44.44 7.85 -3.65
N PRO A 162 44.84 9.14 -3.69
CA PRO A 162 44.50 10.00 -4.82
C PRO A 162 45.00 9.31 -6.09
N GLU A 163 44.08 8.97 -6.98
CA GLU A 163 44.44 8.44 -8.30
C GLU A 163 45.37 9.47 -8.94
N LYS A 164 46.59 9.03 -9.29
CA LYS A 164 47.55 9.89 -10.00
C LYS A 164 46.83 10.44 -11.22
N ASN A 165 46.68 11.77 -11.25
CA ASN A 165 46.08 12.55 -12.33
C ASN A 165 46.36 11.90 -13.69
N ILE A 166 45.33 11.27 -14.26
CA ILE A 166 45.34 10.90 -15.66
C ILE A 166 45.25 12.21 -16.43
N ASP A 167 46.25 12.43 -17.28
CA ASP A 167 46.47 13.62 -18.09
C ASP A 167 45.17 14.05 -18.82
N PRO A 168 44.66 15.28 -18.62
CA PRO A 168 43.38 15.73 -19.17
C PRO A 168 43.39 15.98 -20.70
N SER A 169 44.33 15.38 -21.44
CA SER A 169 44.56 15.58 -22.87
C SER A 169 43.80 14.62 -23.80
N SER A 170 42.94 13.73 -23.29
CA SER A 170 42.11 12.85 -24.14
C SER A 170 40.64 13.28 -24.20
N THR A 171 40.31 14.01 -25.27
CA THR A 171 38.95 14.45 -25.62
C THR A 171 38.05 13.24 -25.91
N PRO A 172 36.83 13.13 -25.34
CA PRO A 172 35.93 12.02 -25.65
C PRO A 172 35.26 12.24 -27.00
N SER A 173 35.49 11.32 -27.95
CA SER A 173 34.82 11.34 -29.26
C SER A 173 33.35 10.93 -29.10
N ASN A 174 32.44 11.79 -29.56
CA ASN A 174 31.03 11.48 -29.75
C ASN A 174 30.84 10.30 -30.73
N LYS A 175 30.54 9.11 -30.21
CA LYS A 175 29.82 8.07 -30.96
C LYS A 175 28.74 7.46 -30.07
N PRO A 176 27.51 7.25 -30.59
CA PRO A 176 26.45 6.57 -29.84
C PRO A 176 26.82 5.10 -29.66
N LEU A 177 26.80 4.63 -28.41
CA LEU A 177 26.99 3.24 -28.04
C LEU A 177 25.81 2.40 -28.58
N SER A 178 26.06 1.66 -29.66
CA SER A 178 25.21 0.55 -30.09
C SER A 178 25.45 -0.65 -29.18
N PHE A 179 24.40 -1.12 -28.52
CA PHE A 179 24.43 -2.38 -27.77
C PHE A 179 24.31 -3.56 -28.75
N ASP A 180 25.45 -4.12 -29.15
CA ASP A 180 25.50 -5.48 -29.68
C ASP A 180 25.53 -6.50 -28.51
N ARG A 181 24.67 -7.52 -28.63
CA ARG A 181 24.56 -8.64 -27.67
C ARG A 181 25.88 -9.41 -27.62
N PRO A 182 26.42 -9.78 -26.44
CA PRO A 182 27.46 -10.76 -26.37
C PRO A 182 26.88 -12.18 -26.46
N THR A 183 27.41 -12.89 -27.44
CA THR A 183 27.35 -14.33 -27.68
C THR A 183 27.78 -15.13 -26.45
N LYS A 184 27.17 -16.31 -26.29
CA LYS A 184 27.57 -17.38 -25.34
C LYS A 184 29.09 -17.53 -25.26
N ILE A 185 29.62 -17.45 -24.05
CA ILE A 185 30.95 -17.97 -23.70
C ILE A 185 30.72 -19.19 -22.79
N SER A 186 31.26 -20.34 -23.18
CA SER A 186 31.28 -21.56 -22.38
C SER A 186 32.31 -21.44 -21.26
N PHE A 187 31.95 -21.98 -20.09
CA PHE A 187 32.87 -22.15 -18.96
C PHE A 187 33.38 -23.59 -18.98
N ASP A 188 34.45 -23.84 -19.73
CA ASP A 188 35.30 -25.02 -19.55
C ASP A 188 36.68 -24.55 -19.12
N SER A 189 36.95 -24.62 -17.81
CA SER A 189 38.28 -24.83 -17.20
C SER A 189 38.27 -24.35 -15.74
N TYR A 190 37.92 -25.25 -14.83
CA TYR A 190 38.43 -25.23 -13.46
C TYR A 190 38.36 -26.67 -12.91
N GLU A 191 39.26 -27.50 -13.41
CA GLU A 191 39.54 -28.84 -12.88
C GLU A 191 40.60 -28.75 -11.78
N ALA A 192 40.14 -28.85 -10.54
CA ALA A 192 40.86 -29.51 -9.45
C ALA A 192 39.83 -29.86 -8.36
N ASN A 193 39.74 -31.16 -8.02
CA ASN A 193 38.74 -31.84 -7.17
C ASN A 193 37.43 -32.27 -7.86
N SER A 194 37.56 -33.18 -8.84
CA SER A 194 36.49 -33.74 -9.68
C SER A 194 35.69 -34.90 -9.05
N GLY A 195 36.09 -35.47 -7.91
CA GLY A 195 35.33 -36.55 -7.26
C GLY A 195 34.04 -36.09 -6.56
N PHE A 196 34.05 -34.91 -5.94
CA PHE A 196 32.96 -34.45 -5.05
C PHE A 196 31.87 -33.64 -5.75
N LYS A 197 32.15 -33.03 -6.91
CA LYS A 197 31.19 -32.19 -7.65
C LYS A 197 30.28 -32.98 -8.60
N HIS A 198 30.77 -34.10 -9.14
CA HIS A 198 30.01 -34.86 -10.14
C HIS A 198 28.84 -35.62 -9.50
N LEU A 199 29.05 -36.21 -8.31
CA LEU A 199 27.99 -36.85 -7.53
C LEU A 199 26.91 -35.85 -7.08
N ASN A 200 27.31 -34.65 -6.64
CA ASN A 200 26.38 -33.65 -6.10
C ASN A 200 25.46 -33.05 -7.19
N ALA A 201 25.95 -32.94 -8.43
CA ALA A 201 25.17 -32.45 -9.56
C ALA A 201 24.13 -33.46 -10.07
N GLU A 202 24.44 -34.77 -10.05
CA GLU A 202 23.47 -35.81 -10.41
C GLU A 202 22.39 -35.98 -9.34
N PHE A 203 22.76 -35.96 -8.05
CA PHE A 203 21.81 -35.99 -6.93
C PHE A 203 20.84 -34.79 -6.99
N THR A 204 21.37 -33.56 -7.16
CA THR A 204 20.56 -32.32 -7.27
C THR A 204 19.56 -32.37 -8.43
N LYS A 205 19.95 -32.98 -9.55
CA LYS A 205 19.12 -33.13 -10.75
C LYS A 205 18.06 -34.22 -10.59
N LYS A 206 18.37 -35.31 -9.87
CA LYS A 206 17.47 -36.44 -9.64
C LYS A 206 16.34 -36.11 -8.65
N TYR A 207 16.60 -35.28 -7.62
CA TYR A 207 15.62 -34.91 -6.59
C TYR A 207 15.02 -33.50 -6.74
N ASN A 208 15.20 -32.85 -7.90
CA ASN A 208 14.62 -31.53 -8.19
C ASN A 208 14.93 -30.42 -7.14
N LEU A 209 16.10 -30.49 -6.49
CA LEU A 209 16.54 -29.47 -5.54
C LEU A 209 16.66 -28.12 -6.28
N SER A 210 15.99 -27.08 -5.77
CA SER A 210 15.86 -25.82 -6.50
C SER A 210 17.23 -25.23 -6.88
N LYS A 211 17.36 -24.75 -8.13
CA LYS A 211 18.60 -24.12 -8.67
C LYS A 211 19.12 -22.93 -7.82
N ASN A 212 18.35 -22.45 -6.85
CA ASN A 212 18.69 -21.29 -6.02
C ASN A 212 19.67 -21.58 -4.88
N ALA A 213 20.04 -22.84 -4.62
CA ALA A 213 20.99 -23.21 -3.55
C ALA A 213 22.45 -22.82 -3.84
N TRP A 214 22.83 -22.58 -5.10
CA TRP A 214 24.23 -22.43 -5.54
C TRP A 214 24.89 -21.06 -5.29
N GLY A 215 24.23 -20.18 -4.52
CA GLY A 215 24.71 -18.81 -4.25
C GLY A 215 25.38 -18.60 -2.89
N TYR A 216 25.45 -19.61 -2.02
CA TYR A 216 25.87 -19.45 -0.63
C TYR A 216 27.23 -20.12 -0.36
N GLY A 217 28.07 -19.46 0.46
CA GLY A 217 29.36 -20.01 0.89
C GLY A 217 29.22 -21.37 1.59
N PRO A 218 30.33 -22.13 1.71
CA PRO A 218 30.32 -23.56 2.05
C PRO A 218 29.50 -23.93 3.31
N GLY A 219 29.46 -23.08 4.34
CA GLY A 219 28.67 -23.36 5.56
C GLY A 219 27.16 -23.15 5.45
N LYS A 220 26.66 -22.33 4.52
CA LYS A 220 25.21 -22.13 4.28
C LYS A 220 24.64 -23.10 3.24
N TYR A 221 25.48 -23.56 2.32
CA TYR A 221 25.14 -24.60 1.36
C TYR A 221 24.84 -25.92 2.07
N ASP A 222 25.68 -26.29 3.05
CA ASP A 222 25.54 -27.52 3.83
C ASP A 222 24.23 -27.55 4.64
N ILE A 223 23.86 -26.42 5.28
CA ILE A 223 22.60 -26.30 6.02
C ILE A 223 21.37 -26.41 5.10
N SER A 224 21.41 -25.78 3.92
CA SER A 224 20.29 -25.83 2.97
C SER A 224 20.11 -27.21 2.36
N VAL A 225 21.21 -27.88 1.97
CA VAL A 225 21.19 -29.24 1.44
C VAL A 225 20.71 -30.22 2.52
N ARG A 226 21.22 -30.10 3.75
CA ARG A 226 20.75 -30.89 4.89
C ARG A 226 19.26 -30.69 5.16
N SER A 227 18.76 -29.45 5.10
CA SER A 227 17.34 -29.14 5.31
C SER A 227 16.40 -29.66 4.22
N GLU A 228 16.89 -29.81 2.98
CA GLU A 228 16.10 -30.38 1.89
C GLU A 228 16.17 -31.91 1.89
N ILE A 229 17.34 -32.48 2.17
CA ILE A 229 17.51 -33.94 2.36
C ILE A 229 16.64 -34.44 3.53
N GLN A 230 16.56 -33.66 4.61
CA GLN A 230 15.70 -33.93 5.76
C GLN A 230 14.20 -34.04 5.38
N LYS A 231 13.76 -33.42 4.28
CA LYS A 231 12.37 -33.47 3.82
C LYS A 231 12.04 -34.68 2.92
N ILE A 232 13.03 -35.49 2.55
CA ILE A 232 12.82 -36.72 1.76
C ILE A 232 11.93 -37.67 2.57
N THR A 233 10.85 -38.17 1.97
CA THR A 233 9.95 -39.12 2.65
C THR A 233 10.61 -40.49 2.81
N LEU A 234 10.17 -41.30 3.77
CA LEU A 234 10.69 -42.67 3.93
C LEU A 234 10.29 -43.57 2.75
N SER A 235 9.17 -43.27 2.09
CA SER A 235 8.76 -43.93 0.84
C SER A 235 9.74 -43.62 -0.30
N ASP A 236 10.12 -42.35 -0.46
CA ASP A 236 11.13 -41.96 -1.44
C ASP A 236 12.50 -42.56 -1.09
N PHE A 237 12.85 -42.58 0.20
CA PHE A 237 14.07 -43.19 0.70
C PHE A 237 14.12 -44.72 0.44
N LYS A 238 12.99 -45.42 0.62
CA LYS A 238 12.86 -46.86 0.33
C LYS A 238 13.15 -47.20 -1.12
N LYS A 239 12.75 -46.31 -2.05
CA LYS A 239 12.95 -46.44 -3.50
C LYS A 239 14.38 -46.17 -3.96
N LEU A 240 15.26 -45.71 -3.07
CA LEU A 240 16.66 -45.46 -3.38
C LEU A 240 17.46 -46.75 -3.50
N SER A 241 18.48 -46.74 -4.35
CA SER A 241 19.47 -47.83 -4.38
C SER A 241 20.30 -47.86 -3.09
N ASP A 242 20.86 -49.03 -2.75
CA ASP A 242 21.66 -49.20 -1.53
C ASP A 242 22.84 -48.21 -1.45
N LEU A 243 23.46 -47.93 -2.60
CA LEU A 243 24.53 -46.93 -2.73
C LEU A 243 24.03 -45.52 -2.39
N GLU A 244 22.85 -45.14 -2.89
CA GLU A 244 22.26 -43.83 -2.61
C GLU A 244 21.84 -43.69 -1.13
N LYS A 245 21.36 -44.78 -0.52
CA LYS A 245 21.05 -44.84 0.92
C LYS A 245 22.31 -44.67 1.77
N GLU A 246 23.40 -45.36 1.41
CA GLU A 246 24.70 -45.25 2.10
C GLU A 246 25.27 -43.83 1.99
N GLU A 247 25.20 -43.21 0.80
CA GLU A 247 25.65 -41.82 0.57
C GLU A 247 24.85 -40.79 1.39
N LEU A 248 23.52 -40.96 1.46
CA LEU A 248 22.64 -40.13 2.30
C LEU A 248 22.92 -40.30 3.79
N SER A 249 23.18 -41.53 4.23
CA SER A 249 23.54 -41.87 5.61
C SER A 249 24.80 -41.12 6.06
N ILE A 250 25.82 -41.11 5.19
CA ILE A 250 27.08 -40.39 5.40
C ILE A 250 26.84 -38.87 5.46
N HIS A 251 26.06 -38.31 4.53
CA HIS A 251 25.78 -36.87 4.48
C HIS A 251 25.02 -36.35 5.70
N LEU A 252 24.07 -37.14 6.24
CA LEU A 252 23.30 -36.74 7.41
C LEU A 252 24.02 -37.04 8.73
N SER A 253 25.16 -37.76 8.67
CA SER A 253 25.86 -38.34 9.83
C SER A 253 24.93 -39.20 10.69
N LEU A 254 24.02 -39.93 10.06
CA LEU A 254 23.05 -40.77 10.75
C LEU A 254 23.58 -42.19 10.88
N ASN A 255 23.49 -42.76 12.07
CA ASN A 255 23.65 -44.18 12.28
C ASN A 255 22.29 -44.86 12.03
N LEU A 256 21.93 -45.03 10.75
CA LEU A 256 20.59 -45.46 10.30
C LEU A 256 20.26 -46.93 10.59
N THR A 257 21.16 -47.68 11.25
CA THR A 257 20.99 -49.11 11.47
C THR A 257 19.94 -49.45 12.54
N GLN A 258 19.56 -48.52 13.41
CA GLN A 258 18.62 -48.81 14.51
C GLN A 258 17.66 -47.65 14.79
N LEU A 259 16.35 -47.95 14.77
CA LEU A 259 15.27 -47.15 15.32
C LEU A 259 14.98 -47.63 16.76
N CYS A 260 14.71 -46.71 17.70
CA CYS A 260 14.47 -47.01 19.13
C CYS A 260 15.57 -47.83 19.84
N GLU A 261 16.65 -47.23 20.37
CA GLU A 261 17.62 -47.92 21.26
C GLU A 261 17.97 -49.39 20.87
N GLY A 262 18.00 -49.71 19.58
CA GLY A 262 18.30 -51.05 19.06
C GLY A 262 17.16 -52.07 18.96
N LYS A 263 15.88 -51.66 18.92
CA LYS A 263 14.74 -52.61 18.83
C LYS A 263 14.25 -52.90 17.42
N ILE A 264 14.34 -51.96 16.48
CA ILE A 264 13.79 -52.14 15.12
C ILE A 264 14.84 -51.64 14.11
N GLU A 265 15.25 -52.50 13.17
CA GLU A 265 16.13 -52.08 12.08
C GLU A 265 15.34 -51.23 11.07
N LEU A 266 15.94 -50.17 10.55
CA LEU A 266 15.28 -49.27 9.60
C LEU A 266 14.79 -50.03 8.36
N ASP A 267 15.59 -50.98 7.86
CA ASP A 267 15.21 -51.79 6.71
C ASP A 267 13.99 -52.66 6.99
N ASP A 268 13.89 -53.24 8.19
CA ASP A 268 12.70 -53.98 8.63
C ASP A 268 11.48 -53.05 8.70
N PHE A 269 11.63 -51.82 9.22
CA PHE A 269 10.55 -50.84 9.25
C PHE A 269 10.08 -50.45 7.83
N LEU A 270 11.00 -50.20 6.90
CA LEU A 270 10.70 -49.87 5.51
C LEU A 270 10.03 -51.04 4.78
N LEU A 271 10.40 -52.29 5.11
CA LEU A 271 9.82 -53.50 4.52
C LEU A 271 8.41 -53.79 5.06
N ASN A 272 8.18 -53.56 6.35
CA ASN A 272 6.93 -53.93 7.03
C ASN A 272 5.82 -52.87 6.91
N ASN A 273 6.12 -51.67 6.40
CA ASN A 273 5.13 -50.61 6.17
C ASN A 273 4.87 -50.37 4.69
N ASP A 274 3.61 -50.07 4.35
CA ASP A 274 3.23 -49.71 2.99
C ASP A 274 3.69 -48.29 2.60
N ASP A 275 3.71 -48.01 1.29
CA ASP A 275 4.23 -46.74 0.77
C ASP A 275 3.41 -45.53 1.26
N ALA A 276 2.10 -45.71 1.49
CA ALA A 276 1.23 -44.65 2.01
C ALA A 276 1.60 -44.26 3.45
N THR A 277 1.92 -45.24 4.29
CA THR A 277 2.41 -45.04 5.66
C THR A 277 3.79 -44.42 5.65
N LEU A 278 4.68 -44.87 4.75
CA LEU A 278 6.05 -44.36 4.64
C LEU A 278 6.13 -42.94 4.04
N GLU A 279 5.13 -42.50 3.27
CA GLU A 279 5.02 -41.11 2.79
C GLU A 279 4.71 -40.11 3.91
N LEU A 280 4.20 -40.56 5.06
CA LEU A 280 3.89 -39.71 6.21
C LEU A 280 5.13 -39.27 7.00
N TYR A 281 6.26 -39.96 6.83
CA TYR A 281 7.50 -39.72 7.58
C TYR A 281 8.60 -39.22 6.67
N THR A 282 9.45 -38.34 7.17
CA THR A 282 10.66 -37.89 6.49
C THR A 282 11.92 -38.40 7.16
N LEU A 283 13.07 -38.26 6.48
CA LEU A 283 14.36 -38.53 7.09
C LEU A 283 14.62 -37.66 8.33
N GLU A 284 14.08 -36.43 8.38
CA GLU A 284 14.11 -35.56 9.57
C GLU A 284 13.47 -36.23 10.79
N ASP A 285 12.36 -36.94 10.59
CA ASP A 285 11.66 -37.65 11.67
C ASP A 285 12.51 -38.79 12.24
N LEU A 286 13.40 -39.42 11.45
CA LEU A 286 14.37 -40.39 11.96
C LEU A 286 15.48 -39.72 12.80
N MET A 287 15.88 -38.50 12.45
CA MET A 287 16.98 -37.79 13.12
C MET A 287 16.62 -37.33 14.54
N PHE A 288 15.34 -37.07 14.78
CA PHE A 288 14.84 -36.55 16.05
C PHE A 288 13.84 -37.51 16.68
N PHE A 289 14.21 -38.78 16.77
CA PHE A 289 13.34 -39.88 17.21
C PHE A 289 12.56 -39.59 18.50
N ASP A 290 13.20 -39.08 19.56
CA ASP A 290 12.57 -38.68 20.84
C ASP A 290 11.54 -37.55 20.73
N ARG A 291 11.48 -36.91 19.56
CA ARG A 291 10.57 -35.81 19.23
C ARG A 291 9.72 -36.14 18.01
N ALA A 292 9.81 -37.33 17.42
CA ALA A 292 9.26 -37.63 16.10
C ALA A 292 7.87 -38.29 16.16
N PRO A 293 7.01 -38.06 15.13
CA PRO A 293 5.79 -38.83 14.89
C PRO A 293 6.02 -40.34 14.82
N LEU A 294 7.22 -40.73 14.38
CA LEU A 294 7.65 -42.12 14.20
C LEU A 294 7.59 -42.96 15.49
N GLN A 295 7.76 -42.34 16.67
CA GLN A 295 7.61 -43.04 17.95
C GLN A 295 6.22 -43.65 18.11
N PHE A 296 5.17 -42.95 17.64
CA PHE A 296 3.79 -43.44 17.72
C PHE A 296 3.49 -44.50 16.66
N ALA A 297 4.11 -44.40 15.48
CA ALA A 297 4.04 -45.38 14.41
C ALA A 297 4.60 -46.76 14.83
N LEU A 298 5.54 -46.74 15.77
CA LEU A 298 6.22 -47.92 16.28
C LEU A 298 5.60 -48.44 17.59
N MET A 299 4.49 -47.84 18.05
CA MET A 299 3.76 -48.35 19.20
C MET A 299 2.93 -49.55 18.81
N GLU A 300 2.98 -50.60 19.63
CA GLU A 300 2.09 -51.74 19.50
C GLU A 300 0.62 -51.30 19.78
N PRO A 301 -0.40 -51.98 19.22
CA PRO A 301 -1.80 -51.62 19.41
C PRO A 301 -2.23 -51.48 20.88
N GLU A 302 -1.67 -52.29 21.79
CA GLU A 302 -1.91 -52.21 23.23
C GLU A 302 -1.36 -50.91 23.83
N GLN A 303 -0.19 -50.45 23.37
CA GLN A 303 0.42 -49.20 23.82
C GLN A 303 -0.36 -47.98 23.31
N LEU A 304 -0.89 -48.06 22.08
CA LEU A 304 -1.78 -47.04 21.53
C LEU A 304 -3.11 -46.93 22.31
N LYS A 305 -3.65 -48.06 22.81
CA LYS A 305 -4.85 -48.07 23.66
C LYS A 305 -4.63 -47.44 25.03
N GLU A 306 -3.40 -47.52 25.54
CA GLU A 306 -3.01 -46.92 26.83
C GLU A 306 -2.60 -45.44 26.72
N LEU A 307 -2.44 -44.90 25.50
CA LEU A 307 -1.99 -43.52 25.30
C LEU A 307 -3.03 -42.54 25.85
N SER A 308 -2.62 -41.69 26.78
CA SER A 308 -3.49 -40.68 27.40
C SER A 308 -3.42 -39.35 26.67
N LEU A 309 -4.42 -38.50 26.91
CA LEU A 309 -4.41 -37.13 26.39
C LEU A 309 -3.26 -36.29 26.95
N ALA A 310 -2.86 -36.52 28.21
CA ALA A 310 -1.72 -35.86 28.83
C ALA A 310 -0.41 -36.14 28.08
N ASP A 311 -0.25 -37.33 27.52
CA ASP A 311 0.93 -37.73 26.74
C ASP A 311 1.08 -36.89 25.46
N LEU A 312 -0.03 -36.38 24.91
CA LEU A 312 -0.05 -35.51 23.74
C LEU A 312 0.17 -34.02 24.05
N GLN A 313 -0.06 -33.57 25.28
CA GLN A 313 0.00 -32.15 25.65
C GLN A 313 1.40 -31.66 26.05
N GLY A 314 2.37 -32.56 26.18
CA GLY A 314 3.79 -32.20 26.25
C GLY A 314 4.16 -31.18 27.34
N LYS A 315 3.99 -31.52 28.62
CA LYS A 315 4.99 -31.09 29.61
C LYS A 315 6.14 -32.08 29.52
N SER A 316 7.27 -31.64 28.94
CA SER A 316 8.60 -32.28 29.01
C SER A 316 8.72 -33.27 30.18
N GLY A 317 8.66 -34.58 29.90
CA GLY A 317 8.63 -35.58 30.98
C GLY A 317 8.53 -37.07 30.65
N MET A 318 8.16 -37.49 29.43
CA MET A 318 8.28 -38.90 29.01
C MET A 318 9.70 -39.10 28.45
N PHE A 319 10.71 -39.69 29.09
CA PHE A 319 10.80 -40.69 30.15
C PHE A 319 11.76 -40.19 31.26
N LYS A 320 11.33 -40.16 32.53
CA LYS A 320 12.30 -40.21 33.64
C LYS A 320 12.79 -41.63 33.82
N VAL A 321 13.98 -41.93 33.30
CA VAL A 321 14.82 -43.02 33.82
C VAL A 321 15.10 -42.74 35.30
N PRO A 322 15.07 -43.73 36.21
CA PRO A 322 15.18 -43.49 37.65
C PRO A 322 16.60 -43.06 38.03
N HIS A 323 16.83 -41.75 38.13
CA HIS A 323 17.92 -41.21 38.93
C HIS A 323 17.45 -40.02 39.77
N LYS A 324 18.14 -39.88 40.91
CA LYS A 324 17.64 -39.36 42.19
C LYS A 324 17.08 -37.94 42.16
N GLU A 325 16.13 -37.77 43.09
CA GLU A 325 15.52 -36.56 43.63
C GLU A 325 16.38 -35.29 43.57
N GLU A 326 15.78 -34.21 43.08
CA GLU A 326 15.77 -32.91 43.77
C GLU A 326 14.53 -32.14 43.28
N GLN A 327 13.59 -31.93 44.20
CA GLN A 327 12.39 -31.11 44.00
C GLN A 327 12.71 -29.66 44.35
N HIS A 328 12.42 -28.73 43.45
CA HIS A 328 12.22 -27.33 43.82
C HIS A 328 10.84 -26.88 43.36
N GLU A 329 10.01 -26.54 44.34
CA GLU A 329 8.70 -25.90 44.19
C GLU A 329 8.85 -24.53 43.51
N LEU A 330 7.99 -24.27 42.52
CA LEU A 330 7.75 -22.93 42.00
C LEU A 330 6.25 -22.64 42.08
N THR A 331 5.94 -21.70 42.97
CA THR A 331 4.64 -21.14 43.28
C THR A 331 4.00 -20.41 42.09
N SER A 332 2.68 -20.57 42.00
CA SER A 332 1.73 -19.90 41.12
C SER A 332 1.84 -18.37 41.11
N VAL A 333 1.88 -17.77 39.92
CA VAL A 333 1.53 -16.36 39.69
C VAL A 333 0.61 -16.29 38.47
N ASP A 334 -0.62 -15.84 38.72
CA ASP A 334 -1.64 -15.50 37.74
C ASP A 334 -1.17 -14.36 36.82
N ASN A 335 -1.29 -14.56 35.50
CA ASN A 335 -1.46 -13.50 34.50
C ASN A 335 -1.88 -14.09 33.13
N GLU A 336 -3.17 -14.00 32.80
CA GLU A 336 -3.85 -14.55 31.60
C GLU A 336 -3.55 -13.81 30.27
N LYS A 337 -2.29 -13.45 29.97
CA LYS A 337 -1.92 -12.90 28.66
C LYS A 337 -0.64 -13.50 28.09
N GLY A 338 -0.49 -14.82 28.24
CA GLY A 338 0.53 -15.57 27.50
C GLY A 338 0.17 -15.69 26.01
N PRO A 339 1.16 -15.78 25.11
CA PRO A 339 0.88 -16.12 23.71
C PRO A 339 0.12 -17.44 23.65
N ILE A 340 -0.99 -17.46 22.91
CA ILE A 340 -1.78 -18.67 22.68
C ILE A 340 -0.82 -19.73 22.10
N PRO A 341 -0.69 -20.92 22.73
CA PRO A 341 0.18 -21.97 22.24
C PRO A 341 -0.28 -22.39 20.84
N ASN A 342 0.55 -22.11 19.84
CA ASN A 342 0.35 -22.63 18.50
C ASN A 342 0.93 -24.03 18.43
N PHE A 343 0.15 -25.01 17.95
CA PHE A 343 0.73 -26.29 17.57
C PHE A 343 1.86 -26.05 16.57
N THR A 344 3.06 -26.44 16.97
CA THR A 344 4.25 -26.46 16.11
C THR A 344 3.99 -27.38 14.91
N LYS A 345 4.71 -27.15 13.81
CA LYS A 345 4.63 -28.01 12.63
C LYS A 345 4.80 -29.50 12.99
N LEU A 346 5.68 -29.78 13.96
CA LEU A 346 5.96 -31.10 14.49
C LEU A 346 4.76 -31.70 15.24
N GLU A 347 4.10 -30.93 16.11
CA GLU A 347 2.89 -31.39 16.82
C GLU A 347 1.74 -31.69 15.86
N LYS A 348 1.58 -30.89 14.79
CA LYS A 348 0.58 -31.17 13.74
C LYS A 348 0.87 -32.48 13.00
N SER A 349 2.13 -32.74 12.65
CA SER A 349 2.54 -34.01 12.04
C SER A 349 2.30 -35.20 12.97
N LYS A 350 2.59 -35.06 14.27
CA LYS A 350 2.31 -36.09 15.28
C LYS A 350 0.83 -36.42 15.37
N ILE A 351 -0.02 -35.40 15.51
CA ILE A 351 -1.47 -35.58 15.62
C ILE A 351 -2.03 -36.23 14.35
N LYS A 352 -1.58 -35.80 13.16
CA LYS A 352 -2.01 -36.39 11.89
C LYS A 352 -1.61 -37.86 11.75
N CYS A 353 -0.37 -38.19 12.09
CA CYS A 353 0.14 -39.58 12.10
C CYS A 353 -0.69 -40.45 13.05
N LEU A 354 -0.88 -39.99 14.30
CA LEU A 354 -1.70 -40.69 15.29
C LEU A 354 -3.12 -40.88 14.80
N LYS A 355 -3.75 -39.86 14.20
CA LYS A 355 -5.10 -39.96 13.67
C LYS A 355 -5.21 -41.03 12.59
N ASN A 356 -4.28 -41.07 11.63
CA ASN A 356 -4.27 -42.11 10.58
C ASN A 356 -4.12 -43.54 11.15
N LEU A 357 -3.26 -43.71 12.16
CA LEU A 357 -3.09 -44.99 12.85
C LEU A 357 -4.37 -45.37 13.61
N PHE A 358 -5.01 -44.40 14.24
CA PHE A 358 -6.25 -44.56 14.99
C PHE A 358 -7.43 -44.95 14.08
N ASP A 359 -7.58 -44.27 12.94
CA ASP A 359 -8.56 -44.57 11.90
C ASP A 359 -8.35 -45.99 11.31
N SER A 360 -7.10 -46.41 11.18
CA SER A 360 -6.76 -47.77 10.73
C SER A 360 -7.13 -48.84 11.78
N LEU A 361 -6.89 -48.57 13.06
CA LEU A 361 -7.23 -49.47 14.17
C LEU A 361 -8.73 -49.60 14.41
N LEU A 362 -9.50 -48.53 14.17
CA LEU A 362 -10.95 -48.51 14.23
C LEU A 362 -11.61 -49.50 13.25
N SER A 363 -10.96 -49.81 12.13
CA SER A 363 -11.48 -50.77 11.15
C SER A 363 -11.46 -52.23 11.63
N VAL A 364 -10.87 -52.53 12.80
CA VAL A 364 -10.51 -53.90 13.19
C VAL A 364 -11.29 -54.47 14.39
N ASN A 365 -11.89 -53.67 15.29
CA ASN A 365 -12.64 -54.24 16.43
C ASN A 365 -13.75 -53.32 16.96
N ASP A 366 -14.95 -53.89 17.07
CA ASP A 366 -16.21 -53.21 17.41
C ASP A 366 -16.85 -53.83 18.68
N ASP A 367 -16.06 -54.02 19.74
CA ASP A 367 -16.56 -54.55 21.01
C ASP A 367 -16.90 -53.42 22.00
N GLN A 368 -18.13 -53.46 22.48
CA GLN A 368 -18.77 -52.42 23.31
C GLN A 368 -18.06 -52.19 24.65
N VAL A 369 -17.39 -51.04 24.78
CA VAL A 369 -16.94 -50.53 26.08
C VAL A 369 -18.03 -49.60 26.64
N ASN A 370 -18.77 -50.08 27.64
CA ASN A 370 -19.64 -49.26 28.46
C ASN A 370 -18.83 -48.67 29.63
N SER A 371 -18.45 -47.40 29.56
CA SER A 371 -17.98 -46.70 30.76
C SER A 371 -18.59 -45.30 30.88
N SER A 372 -19.05 -45.01 32.09
CA SER A 372 -19.59 -43.73 32.53
C SER A 372 -18.51 -42.89 33.22
N GLU A 373 -17.28 -42.93 32.72
CA GLU A 373 -16.15 -42.26 33.36
C GLU A 373 -16.17 -40.74 33.09
N ASP A 374 -15.86 -39.96 34.13
CA ASP A 374 -15.61 -38.54 34.02
C ASP A 374 -14.29 -38.31 33.27
N PHE A 375 -14.37 -37.74 32.06
CA PHE A 375 -13.19 -37.50 31.23
C PHE A 375 -12.31 -36.38 31.81
N ASN A 376 -11.01 -36.67 31.94
CA ASN A 376 -9.98 -35.73 32.37
C ASN A 376 -8.69 -35.92 31.55
N GLN A 377 -7.61 -35.21 31.87
CA GLN A 377 -6.34 -35.27 31.12
C GLN A 377 -5.71 -36.68 31.08
N ASN A 378 -6.06 -37.59 31.99
CA ASN A 378 -5.55 -38.96 32.03
C ASN A 378 -6.43 -39.94 31.23
N SER A 379 -7.52 -39.47 30.61
CA SER A 379 -8.34 -40.30 29.74
C SER A 379 -7.54 -40.79 28.55
N THR A 380 -7.71 -42.07 28.21
CA THR A 380 -7.07 -42.67 27.04
C THR A 380 -7.67 -42.11 25.75
N LEU A 381 -6.86 -42.06 24.69
CA LEU A 381 -7.36 -41.68 23.36
C LEU A 381 -8.49 -42.61 22.91
N PHE A 382 -8.36 -43.91 23.19
CA PHE A 382 -9.40 -44.91 22.86
C PHE A 382 -10.74 -44.60 23.54
N GLY A 383 -10.72 -44.05 24.76
CA GLY A 383 -11.94 -43.61 25.43
C GLY A 383 -12.70 -42.54 24.65
N LEU A 384 -12.01 -41.68 23.89
CA LEU A 384 -12.66 -40.60 23.14
C LEU A 384 -13.60 -41.14 22.06
N LEU A 385 -13.35 -42.32 21.50
CA LEU A 385 -14.17 -42.94 20.45
C LEU A 385 -15.57 -43.33 20.92
N HIS A 386 -15.74 -43.56 22.21
CA HIS A 386 -17.02 -43.98 22.78
C HIS A 386 -17.88 -42.81 23.26
N LEU A 387 -17.40 -41.58 23.08
CA LEU A 387 -18.17 -40.39 23.39
C LEU A 387 -19.14 -40.09 22.25
N ASN A 388 -20.37 -39.73 22.61
CA ASN A 388 -21.31 -39.17 21.65
C ASN A 388 -21.23 -37.64 21.66
N ALA A 389 -21.78 -37.00 20.64
CA ALA A 389 -21.71 -35.55 20.49
C ALA A 389 -22.32 -34.76 21.67
N GLU A 390 -23.39 -35.29 22.29
CA GLU A 390 -24.04 -34.70 23.47
C GLU A 390 -23.09 -34.64 24.67
N LYS A 391 -22.43 -35.77 25.01
CA LYS A 391 -21.45 -35.82 26.10
C LYS A 391 -20.24 -34.93 25.82
N ILE A 392 -19.75 -34.89 24.58
CA ILE A 392 -18.64 -34.01 24.20
C ILE A 392 -19.04 -32.55 24.45
N GLN A 393 -20.26 -32.16 24.07
CA GLN A 393 -20.74 -30.81 24.25
C GLN A 393 -20.94 -30.42 25.72
N GLU A 394 -21.43 -31.34 26.56
CA GLU A 394 -21.59 -31.14 28.01
C GLU A 394 -20.24 -30.99 28.71
N GLN A 395 -19.25 -31.80 28.33
CA GLN A 395 -17.94 -31.88 28.99
C GLN A 395 -16.83 -31.13 28.24
N LYS A 396 -17.16 -30.35 27.20
CA LYS A 396 -16.18 -29.63 26.34
C LYS A 396 -15.12 -28.83 27.09
N ASN A 397 -15.44 -28.27 28.26
CA ASN A 397 -14.50 -27.47 29.06
C ASN A 397 -13.48 -28.35 29.82
N ASN A 398 -13.79 -29.63 30.01
CA ASN A 398 -12.93 -30.61 30.67
C ASN A 398 -11.96 -31.26 29.68
N PHE A 399 -12.28 -31.25 28.39
CA PHE A 399 -11.41 -31.81 27.36
C PHE A 399 -10.23 -30.89 27.06
N PRO A 400 -8.99 -31.42 27.05
CA PRO A 400 -7.86 -30.69 26.53
C PRO A 400 -8.06 -30.38 25.04
N PRO A 401 -7.58 -29.23 24.51
CA PRO A 401 -7.81 -28.85 23.11
C PRO A 401 -7.40 -29.94 22.10
N VAL A 402 -6.30 -30.63 22.35
CA VAL A 402 -5.79 -31.69 21.45
C VAL A 402 -6.79 -32.83 21.23
N ALA A 403 -7.69 -33.10 22.17
CA ALA A 403 -8.73 -34.13 22.04
C ALA A 403 -9.64 -33.86 20.83
N PHE A 404 -9.91 -32.59 20.50
CA PHE A 404 -10.79 -32.21 19.40
C PHE A 404 -10.24 -32.56 18.02
N ALA A 405 -8.95 -32.89 17.89
CA ALA A 405 -8.39 -33.37 16.63
C ALA A 405 -8.77 -34.83 16.31
N PHE A 406 -9.14 -35.60 17.34
CA PHE A 406 -9.38 -37.04 17.26
C PHE A 406 -10.85 -37.43 17.18
N PHE A 407 -11.77 -36.50 17.43
CA PHE A 407 -13.19 -36.78 17.24
C PHE A 407 -13.49 -37.01 15.76
N ASP A 408 -14.30 -38.04 15.49
CA ASP A 408 -14.80 -38.35 14.16
C ASP A 408 -15.93 -37.40 13.74
N HIS A 409 -16.41 -37.55 12.49
CA HIS A 409 -17.47 -36.72 11.94
C HIS A 409 -18.82 -36.83 12.68
N ASP A 410 -19.18 -38.01 13.16
CA ASP A 410 -20.46 -38.24 13.85
C ASP A 410 -20.43 -37.64 15.27
N GLN A 411 -19.27 -37.72 15.93
CA GLN A 411 -19.02 -37.16 17.26
C GLN A 411 -19.03 -35.64 17.29
N ILE A 412 -18.65 -34.99 16.19
CA ILE A 412 -18.61 -33.52 16.11
C ILE A 412 -19.88 -32.90 15.51
N ALA A 413 -20.77 -33.70 14.91
CA ALA A 413 -21.96 -33.22 14.20
C ALA A 413 -22.92 -32.36 15.06
N GLN A 414 -22.96 -32.55 16.38
CA GLN A 414 -23.82 -31.76 17.28
C GLN A 414 -23.05 -30.73 18.13
N ILE A 415 -21.73 -30.65 17.96
CA ILE A 415 -20.91 -29.65 18.65
C ILE A 415 -21.21 -28.28 18.07
N GLN A 416 -21.28 -27.28 18.96
CA GLN A 416 -21.48 -25.89 18.56
C GLN A 416 -20.15 -25.14 18.59
N LEU A 417 -19.66 -24.72 17.42
CA LEU A 417 -18.37 -24.07 17.23
C LEU A 417 -18.25 -22.77 18.02
N HIS A 418 -19.33 -21.97 18.11
CA HIS A 418 -19.33 -20.70 18.87
C HIS A 418 -19.15 -20.90 20.38
N LYS A 419 -19.34 -22.14 20.82
CA LYS A 419 -19.31 -22.57 22.20
C LYS A 419 -17.98 -23.21 22.58
N LEU A 420 -17.08 -23.41 21.62
CA LEU A 420 -15.70 -23.84 21.81
C LEU A 420 -14.77 -22.63 21.92
N SER A 421 -13.68 -22.80 22.66
CA SER A 421 -12.59 -21.81 22.67
C SER A 421 -11.84 -21.77 21.33
N LEU A 422 -11.14 -20.66 21.05
CA LEU A 422 -10.31 -20.54 19.85
C LEU A 422 -9.27 -21.67 19.74
N VAL A 423 -8.70 -22.14 20.86
CA VAL A 423 -7.70 -23.21 20.88
C VAL A 423 -8.32 -24.57 20.55
N GLN A 424 -9.55 -24.83 21.01
CA GLN A 424 -10.28 -26.06 20.69
C GLN A 424 -10.72 -26.10 19.24
N ASN A 425 -11.31 -25.01 18.73
CA ASN A 425 -11.61 -24.88 17.30
C ASN A 425 -10.33 -24.99 16.46
N LYS A 426 -9.24 -24.39 16.91
CA LYS A 426 -7.94 -24.55 16.24
C LYS A 426 -7.52 -26.01 16.17
N ALA A 427 -7.58 -26.76 17.27
CA ALA A 427 -7.23 -28.19 17.29
C ALA A 427 -8.12 -29.03 16.36
N LEU A 428 -9.42 -28.73 16.30
CA LEU A 428 -10.39 -29.39 15.43
C LEU A 428 -10.01 -29.28 13.93
N PHE A 429 -9.49 -28.12 13.51
CA PHE A 429 -9.22 -27.85 12.10
C PHE A 429 -7.74 -27.89 11.70
N ASP A 430 -6.78 -27.73 12.62
CA ASP A 430 -5.37 -27.47 12.31
C ASP A 430 -4.64 -28.63 11.61
N CYS A 431 -5.18 -29.85 11.71
CA CYS A 431 -4.62 -31.06 11.12
C CYS A 431 -5.31 -31.48 9.82
N LEU A 432 -6.29 -30.69 9.35
CA LEU A 432 -7.05 -30.95 8.13
C LEU A 432 -6.43 -30.22 6.93
N SER A 433 -6.47 -30.85 5.76
CA SER A 433 -6.27 -30.16 4.48
C SER A 433 -7.39 -29.14 4.24
N SER A 434 -7.18 -28.20 3.32
CA SER A 434 -8.20 -27.21 2.96
C SER A 434 -9.53 -27.83 2.51
N SER A 435 -9.48 -28.95 1.78
CA SER A 435 -10.68 -29.69 1.36
C SER A 435 -11.40 -30.37 2.52
N GLU A 436 -10.65 -30.97 3.45
CA GLU A 436 -11.21 -31.60 4.65
C GLU A 436 -11.79 -30.56 5.61
N ALA A 437 -11.10 -29.43 5.80
CA ALA A 437 -11.59 -28.33 6.63
C ALA A 437 -12.89 -27.74 6.07
N LEU A 438 -12.98 -27.56 4.75
CA LEU A 438 -14.21 -27.12 4.08
C LEU A 438 -15.34 -28.16 4.22
N GLY A 439 -15.01 -29.44 3.99
CA GLY A 439 -15.95 -30.55 4.13
C GLY A 439 -16.44 -30.76 5.56
N LEU A 440 -15.63 -30.41 6.56
CA LEU A 440 -16.02 -30.42 7.95
C LEU A 440 -16.86 -29.19 8.31
N LEU A 441 -16.45 -27.99 7.87
CA LEU A 441 -17.17 -26.75 8.16
C LEU A 441 -18.60 -26.77 7.62
N SER A 442 -18.84 -27.45 6.48
CA SER A 442 -20.17 -27.60 5.88
C SER A 442 -21.13 -28.52 6.65
N GLN A 443 -20.63 -29.28 7.63
CA GLN A 443 -21.45 -30.15 8.49
C GLN A 443 -22.08 -29.38 9.65
N PHE A 444 -21.52 -28.22 10.02
CA PHE A 444 -22.05 -27.40 11.11
C PHE A 444 -23.24 -26.55 10.66
N ASP A 445 -24.15 -26.28 11.60
CA ASP A 445 -25.29 -25.39 11.36
C ASP A 445 -24.80 -24.00 10.91
N LYS A 446 -25.45 -23.45 9.88
CA LYS A 446 -25.06 -22.16 9.30
C LYS A 446 -25.01 -21.06 10.35
N LYS A 447 -26.02 -21.06 11.24
CA LYS A 447 -26.13 -20.07 12.32
C LYS A 447 -25.01 -20.22 13.35
N ASP A 448 -24.63 -21.46 13.66
CA ASP A 448 -23.53 -21.75 14.59
C ASP A 448 -22.18 -21.26 14.05
N VAL A 449 -21.88 -21.49 12.77
CA VAL A 449 -20.67 -20.97 12.11
C VAL A 449 -20.64 -19.45 12.17
N ILE A 450 -21.76 -18.76 11.86
CA ILE A 450 -21.84 -17.30 11.93
C ILE A 450 -21.57 -16.81 13.36
N GLN A 451 -22.19 -17.45 14.37
CA GLN A 451 -21.95 -17.12 15.77
C GLN A 451 -20.48 -17.36 16.18
N ALA A 452 -19.82 -18.38 15.62
CA ALA A 452 -18.40 -18.65 15.86
C ALA A 452 -17.48 -17.60 15.22
N ILE A 453 -17.85 -17.09 14.04
CA ILE A 453 -17.18 -15.96 13.39
C ILE A 453 -17.33 -14.70 14.25
N HIS A 454 -18.55 -14.39 14.70
CA HIS A 454 -18.82 -13.23 15.57
C HIS A 454 -18.11 -13.31 16.92
N ALA A 455 -18.00 -14.51 17.49
CA ALA A 455 -17.26 -14.73 18.73
C ALA A 455 -15.73 -14.76 18.54
N ASN A 456 -15.23 -14.60 17.30
CA ASN A 456 -13.81 -14.68 16.94
C ASN A 456 -13.12 -15.98 17.45
N VAL A 457 -13.85 -17.11 17.45
CA VAL A 457 -13.33 -18.40 17.93
C VAL A 457 -12.90 -19.33 16.80
N LEU A 458 -13.05 -18.94 15.53
CA LEU A 458 -12.55 -19.72 14.40
C LEU A 458 -11.11 -19.32 14.04
N PRO A 459 -10.21 -20.29 13.78
CA PRO A 459 -8.84 -19.99 13.37
C PRO A 459 -8.81 -19.37 11.97
N LYS A 460 -7.83 -18.50 11.71
CA LYS A 460 -7.66 -17.83 10.40
C LYS A 460 -7.55 -18.81 9.22
N SER A 461 -6.95 -19.98 9.44
CA SER A 461 -6.86 -21.07 8.44
C SER A 461 -8.21 -21.63 8.00
N VAL A 462 -9.25 -21.47 8.82
CA VAL A 462 -10.62 -21.92 8.51
C VAL A 462 -11.47 -20.78 7.97
N LEU A 463 -11.27 -19.55 8.46
CA LEU A 463 -12.01 -18.37 8.00
C LEU A 463 -11.88 -18.15 6.48
N ILE A 464 -10.72 -18.45 5.90
CA ILE A 464 -10.51 -18.36 4.45
C ILE A 464 -11.41 -19.31 3.64
N HIS A 465 -11.89 -20.39 4.26
CA HIS A 465 -12.74 -21.42 3.65
C HIS A 465 -14.24 -21.22 3.92
N VAL A 466 -14.64 -20.18 4.65
CA VAL A 466 -16.06 -19.86 4.86
C VAL A 466 -16.71 -19.57 3.50
N SER A 467 -17.82 -20.24 3.21
CA SER A 467 -18.56 -20.08 1.96
C SER A 467 -19.21 -18.69 1.88
N GLU A 468 -19.35 -18.17 0.66
CA GLU A 468 -20.00 -16.89 0.38
C GLU A 468 -21.46 -16.84 0.85
N ASN A 469 -22.15 -17.98 0.91
CA ASN A 469 -23.54 -18.04 1.35
C ASN A 469 -23.72 -17.65 2.84
N TYR A 470 -22.66 -17.62 3.64
CA TYR A 470 -22.69 -17.16 5.03
C TYR A 470 -22.71 -15.63 5.14
N PHE A 471 -22.09 -14.92 4.19
CA PHE A 471 -21.72 -13.52 4.35
C PHE A 471 -22.92 -12.58 4.46
N SER A 472 -24.03 -12.90 3.78
CA SER A 472 -25.27 -12.11 3.86
C SER A 472 -25.91 -12.06 5.24
N ASN A 473 -25.46 -12.91 6.18
CA ASN A 473 -25.99 -12.96 7.55
C ASN A 473 -24.94 -12.58 8.61
N ILE A 474 -23.72 -12.19 8.20
CA ILE A 474 -22.68 -11.76 9.11
C ILE A 474 -22.87 -10.27 9.42
N GLN A 475 -23.18 -9.97 10.67
CA GLN A 475 -23.13 -8.61 11.22
C GLN A 475 -21.69 -8.13 11.31
N LEU A 476 -21.36 -7.04 10.60
CA LEU A 476 -19.97 -6.60 10.40
C LEU A 476 -19.40 -5.82 11.59
N ASP A 477 -20.27 -5.24 12.43
CA ASP A 477 -19.91 -4.51 13.64
C ASP A 477 -19.31 -5.40 14.72
N LEU A 478 -19.78 -6.65 14.78
CA LEU A 478 -19.31 -7.67 15.71
C LEU A 478 -17.95 -8.26 15.33
N LEU A 479 -17.44 -7.99 14.13
CA LEU A 479 -16.17 -8.58 13.69
C LEU A 479 -14.96 -7.85 14.31
N GLU A 480 -14.02 -8.63 14.82
CA GLU A 480 -12.72 -8.16 15.26
C GLU A 480 -11.73 -8.05 14.07
N SER A 481 -10.70 -7.23 14.21
CA SER A 481 -9.69 -7.02 13.16
C SER A 481 -8.98 -8.32 12.77
N SER A 482 -8.75 -9.24 13.71
CA SER A 482 -8.16 -10.55 13.40
C SER A 482 -9.07 -11.43 12.56
N THR A 483 -10.40 -11.29 12.72
CA THR A 483 -11.40 -12.03 11.93
C THR A 483 -11.40 -11.55 10.49
N TRP A 484 -11.33 -10.22 10.28
CA TRP A 484 -11.18 -9.62 8.95
C TRP A 484 -9.94 -10.15 8.21
N GLU A 485 -8.78 -10.17 8.87
CA GLU A 485 -7.55 -10.71 8.29
C GLU A 485 -7.63 -12.21 7.99
N GLY A 486 -8.48 -12.96 8.70
CA GLY A 486 -8.73 -14.37 8.43
C GLY A 486 -9.66 -14.60 7.24
N LEU A 487 -10.73 -13.81 7.13
CA LEU A 487 -11.69 -13.89 6.02
C LEU A 487 -11.08 -13.39 4.70
N PHE A 488 -10.34 -12.28 4.75
CA PHE A 488 -9.74 -11.59 3.61
C PHE A 488 -8.27 -11.26 3.89
N PRO A 489 -7.38 -12.27 3.89
CA PRO A 489 -5.95 -12.04 4.02
C PRO A 489 -5.44 -11.21 2.84
N THR A 490 -4.54 -10.26 3.09
CA THR A 490 -4.01 -9.37 2.04
C THR A 490 -3.37 -10.17 0.89
N LYS A 491 -3.86 -9.96 -0.33
CA LYS A 491 -3.33 -10.60 -1.54
C LYS A 491 -2.74 -9.57 -2.50
N ASN A 492 -1.77 -10.02 -3.30
CA ASN A 492 -1.03 -9.17 -4.25
C ASN A 492 -1.29 -9.54 -5.71
N LYS A 493 -1.91 -10.69 -5.99
CA LYS A 493 -2.21 -11.11 -7.37
C LYS A 493 -3.65 -10.75 -7.72
N GLU A 494 -3.85 -10.14 -8.88
CA GLU A 494 -5.17 -9.64 -9.32
C GLU A 494 -6.24 -10.75 -9.36
N GLU A 495 -5.88 -11.94 -9.84
CA GLU A 495 -6.79 -13.10 -9.88
C GLU A 495 -7.30 -13.49 -8.49
N GLU A 496 -6.43 -13.44 -7.46
CA GLU A 496 -6.81 -13.80 -6.10
C GLU A 496 -7.61 -12.68 -5.42
N ILE A 497 -7.41 -11.43 -5.84
CA ILE A 497 -8.17 -10.25 -5.41
C ILE A 497 -9.58 -10.30 -6.01
N GLN A 498 -9.72 -10.70 -7.26
CA GLN A 498 -11.03 -10.82 -7.91
C GLN A 498 -11.90 -11.86 -7.20
N VAL A 499 -11.34 -13.02 -6.83
CA VAL A 499 -12.05 -14.02 -6.02
C VAL A 499 -12.53 -13.43 -4.69
N ASP A 500 -11.73 -12.58 -4.05
CA ASP A 500 -12.13 -11.93 -2.80
C ASP A 500 -13.19 -10.84 -3.03
N LYS A 501 -13.16 -10.11 -4.15
CA LYS A 501 -14.21 -9.17 -4.56
C LYS A 501 -15.55 -9.90 -4.72
N ASP A 502 -15.55 -11.01 -5.46
CA ASP A 502 -16.76 -11.82 -5.72
C ASP A 502 -17.35 -12.35 -4.40
N ARG A 503 -16.49 -12.81 -3.48
CA ARG A 503 -16.91 -13.23 -2.14
C ARG A 503 -17.44 -12.04 -1.33
N PHE A 504 -16.75 -10.91 -1.33
CA PHE A 504 -17.09 -9.73 -0.53
C PHE A 504 -18.43 -9.09 -0.96
N GLU A 505 -18.80 -9.19 -2.24
CA GLU A 505 -20.09 -8.72 -2.76
C GLU A 505 -21.31 -9.37 -2.07
N HIS A 506 -21.13 -10.53 -1.43
CA HIS A 506 -22.21 -11.23 -0.73
C HIS A 506 -22.55 -10.66 0.66
N PHE A 507 -21.79 -9.69 1.17
CA PHE A 507 -22.20 -8.94 2.36
C PHE A 507 -23.36 -8.00 2.05
N ASP A 508 -24.24 -7.81 3.03
CA ASP A 508 -25.32 -6.84 2.94
C ASP A 508 -24.77 -5.41 2.77
N ASP A 509 -25.25 -4.71 1.75
CA ASP A 509 -24.79 -3.37 1.38
C ASP A 509 -24.90 -2.37 2.54
N GLN A 510 -25.95 -2.48 3.37
CA GLN A 510 -26.17 -1.56 4.50
C GLN A 510 -25.22 -1.88 5.66
N GLU A 511 -24.93 -3.15 5.92
CA GLU A 511 -23.92 -3.55 6.89
C GLU A 511 -22.51 -3.11 6.47
N VAL A 512 -22.17 -3.21 5.17
CA VAL A 512 -20.91 -2.68 4.63
C VAL A 512 -20.84 -1.16 4.84
N ALA A 513 -21.89 -0.43 4.48
CA ALA A 513 -21.93 1.02 4.67
C ALA A 513 -21.73 1.43 6.14
N LYS A 514 -22.39 0.76 7.09
CA LYS A 514 -22.18 1.02 8.53
C LYS A 514 -20.75 0.70 8.98
N ALA A 515 -20.19 -0.43 8.52
CA ALA A 515 -18.84 -0.85 8.88
C ALA A 515 -17.75 0.12 8.35
N VAL A 516 -18.00 0.78 7.20
CA VAL A 516 -17.16 1.87 6.70
C VAL A 516 -17.17 3.04 7.68
N LEU A 517 -18.36 3.48 8.13
CA LEU A 517 -18.50 4.60 9.07
C LEU A 517 -17.85 4.31 10.44
N TRP A 518 -17.79 3.05 10.85
CA TRP A 518 -17.10 2.62 12.06
C TRP A 518 -15.60 2.33 11.87
N ASN A 519 -15.06 2.56 10.68
CA ASN A 519 -13.66 2.34 10.34
C ASN A 519 -13.18 0.90 10.68
N LYS A 520 -14.00 -0.10 10.39
CA LYS A 520 -13.73 -1.51 10.72
C LYS A 520 -12.85 -2.23 9.70
N PHE A 521 -12.78 -1.71 8.48
CA PHE A 521 -12.09 -2.36 7.37
C PHE A 521 -10.59 -2.10 7.35
N SER A 522 -9.83 -3.12 6.96
CA SER A 522 -8.43 -2.91 6.56
C SER A 522 -8.36 -2.20 5.20
N ARG A 523 -7.21 -1.61 4.89
CA ARG A 523 -6.95 -1.03 3.55
C ARG A 523 -7.14 -2.03 2.40
N TYR A 524 -6.96 -3.32 2.66
CA TYR A 524 -7.21 -4.35 1.65
C TYR A 524 -8.71 -4.50 1.41
N CYS A 525 -9.51 -4.63 2.47
CA CYS A 525 -10.95 -4.83 2.37
C CYS A 525 -11.67 -3.63 1.74
N LEU A 526 -11.19 -2.39 1.98
CA LEU A 526 -11.75 -1.20 1.33
C LEU A 526 -11.68 -1.24 -0.22
N LYS A 527 -10.81 -2.09 -0.80
CA LYS A 527 -10.66 -2.27 -2.26
C LYS A 527 -11.55 -3.36 -2.84
N LEU A 528 -12.27 -4.09 -1.99
CA LEU A 528 -13.08 -5.24 -2.38
C LEU A 528 -14.55 -4.85 -2.66
N PHE A 529 -14.92 -3.59 -2.44
CA PHE A 529 -16.32 -3.16 -2.53
C PHE A 529 -16.88 -3.31 -3.95
N SER A 530 -18.09 -3.85 -4.03
CA SER A 530 -18.87 -3.89 -5.27
C SER A 530 -19.47 -2.51 -5.58
N PRO A 531 -19.95 -2.28 -6.82
CA PRO A 531 -20.66 -1.05 -7.17
C PRO A 531 -21.92 -0.80 -6.33
N SER A 532 -22.67 -1.85 -5.93
CA SER A 532 -23.86 -1.70 -5.08
C SER A 532 -23.48 -1.24 -3.67
N GLN A 533 -22.43 -1.84 -3.11
CA GLN A 533 -21.88 -1.48 -1.80
C GLN A 533 -21.35 -0.04 -1.78
N LEU A 534 -20.65 0.38 -2.84
CA LEU A 534 -20.19 1.77 -2.98
C LEU A 534 -21.37 2.76 -3.00
N LYS A 535 -22.47 2.44 -3.69
CA LYS A 535 -23.69 3.27 -3.70
C LYS A 535 -24.37 3.38 -2.35
N ALA A 536 -24.28 2.34 -1.52
CA ALA A 536 -24.89 2.34 -0.19
C ALA A 536 -24.10 3.18 0.84
N ILE A 537 -22.83 3.51 0.57
CA ILE A 537 -22.00 4.30 1.48
C ILE A 537 -22.43 5.77 1.47
N LYS A 538 -22.80 6.27 2.64
CA LYS A 538 -23.04 7.69 2.88
C LYS A 538 -21.73 8.45 3.04
N VAL A 539 -21.15 8.85 1.91
CA VAL A 539 -19.87 9.57 1.84
C VAL A 539 -19.89 10.85 2.68
N SER A 540 -21.06 11.47 2.85
CA SER A 540 -21.26 12.68 3.67
C SER A 540 -21.02 12.45 5.17
N GLU A 541 -21.17 11.21 5.65
CA GLU A 541 -20.93 10.80 7.03
C GLU A 541 -19.51 10.24 7.23
N CYS A 542 -18.76 9.97 6.16
CA CYS A 542 -17.41 9.44 6.23
C CYS A 542 -16.37 10.48 6.67
N ASP A 543 -15.34 10.02 7.37
CA ASP A 543 -14.14 10.83 7.60
C ASP A 543 -13.27 10.88 6.34
N GLU A 544 -12.67 12.04 6.09
CA GLU A 544 -11.78 12.29 4.95
C GLU A 544 -10.69 11.22 4.83
N LYS A 545 -10.11 10.80 5.96
CA LYS A 545 -9.07 9.76 6.00
C LYS A 545 -9.56 8.43 5.41
N ILE A 546 -10.81 8.04 5.69
CA ILE A 546 -11.38 6.78 5.19
C ILE A 546 -11.56 6.87 3.68
N LEU A 547 -12.04 8.00 3.16
CA LEU A 547 -12.17 8.22 1.72
C LEU A 547 -10.81 8.15 1.02
N ILE A 548 -9.76 8.75 1.59
CA ILE A 548 -8.40 8.66 1.04
C ILE A 548 -7.88 7.21 1.06
N GLU A 549 -8.16 6.45 2.11
CA GLU A 549 -7.74 5.05 2.24
C GLU A 549 -8.52 4.10 1.31
N MET A 550 -9.79 4.38 1.05
CA MET A 550 -10.61 3.64 0.08
C MET A 550 -10.04 3.76 -1.34
N PHE A 551 -9.61 4.96 -1.73
CA PHE A 551 -9.23 5.24 -3.11
C PHE A 551 -7.71 5.30 -3.36
N ASP A 552 -6.85 4.83 -2.44
CA ASP A 552 -5.37 4.71 -2.56
C ASP A 552 -4.61 6.03 -2.96
N ASN A 553 -3.52 6.35 -2.25
CA ASN A 553 -2.74 7.60 -2.39
C ASN A 553 -2.27 7.91 -3.85
N PRO A 554 -2.25 9.19 -4.30
CA PRO A 554 -2.24 9.66 -5.70
C PRO A 554 -0.91 9.52 -6.45
N PHE A 555 0.07 8.82 -5.89
CA PHE A 555 1.43 8.76 -6.46
C PHE A 555 1.57 7.70 -7.56
N ASN A 556 0.51 6.96 -7.88
CA ASN A 556 0.50 5.97 -8.96
C ASN A 556 -0.52 6.34 -10.06
N LYS A 557 -0.04 7.06 -11.10
CA LYS A 557 -0.87 7.51 -12.24
C LYS A 557 -1.63 6.40 -12.96
N ALA A 558 -1.11 5.17 -12.98
CA ALA A 558 -1.76 4.04 -13.65
C ALA A 558 -3.03 3.58 -12.91
N LYS A 559 -3.11 3.81 -11.59
CA LYS A 559 -4.30 3.45 -10.78
C LYS A 559 -5.40 4.52 -10.83
N THR A 560 -5.09 5.72 -11.30
CA THR A 560 -6.00 6.87 -11.26
C THR A 560 -7.28 6.67 -12.08
N GLU A 561 -7.23 5.95 -13.21
CA GLU A 561 -8.43 5.71 -14.02
C GLU A 561 -9.37 4.66 -13.42
N GLU A 562 -8.83 3.61 -12.80
CA GLU A 562 -9.65 2.64 -12.06
C GLU A 562 -10.26 3.28 -10.81
N GLN A 563 -9.49 4.11 -10.10
CA GLN A 563 -9.96 4.88 -8.96
C GLN A 563 -11.09 5.85 -9.35
N LYS A 564 -10.98 6.55 -10.47
CA LYS A 564 -12.08 7.38 -11.02
C LYS A 564 -13.32 6.55 -11.31
N LYS A 565 -13.15 5.37 -11.92
CA LYS A 565 -14.28 4.48 -12.22
C LYS A 565 -14.98 4.01 -10.94
N GLN A 566 -14.21 3.62 -9.92
CA GLN A 566 -14.77 3.22 -8.61
C GLN A 566 -15.42 4.39 -7.89
N PHE A 567 -14.79 5.57 -7.88
CA PHE A 567 -15.35 6.76 -7.24
C PHE A 567 -16.65 7.21 -7.91
N ALA A 568 -16.76 7.05 -9.24
CA ALA A 568 -17.98 7.33 -10.00
C ALA A 568 -19.15 6.40 -9.66
N GLU A 569 -18.92 5.26 -8.98
CA GLU A 569 -20.00 4.41 -8.50
C GLU A 569 -20.62 4.92 -7.18
N LEU A 570 -20.01 5.87 -6.48
CA LEU A 570 -20.63 6.51 -5.32
C LEU A 570 -21.89 7.30 -5.73
N ASP A 571 -22.89 7.35 -4.84
CA ASP A 571 -24.12 8.11 -5.10
C ASP A 571 -23.83 9.62 -5.29
N ASP A 572 -24.35 10.18 -6.40
CA ASP A 572 -24.08 11.56 -6.79
C ASP A 572 -24.55 12.58 -5.72
N GLN A 573 -25.68 12.32 -5.04
CA GLN A 573 -26.22 13.23 -4.03
C GLN A 573 -25.43 13.15 -2.73
N GLU A 574 -25.02 11.95 -2.31
CA GLU A 574 -24.14 11.78 -1.16
C GLU A 574 -22.76 12.40 -1.37
N VAL A 575 -22.19 12.28 -2.59
CA VAL A 575 -20.94 12.97 -2.95
C VAL A 575 -21.12 14.48 -2.92
N ALA A 576 -22.20 15.02 -3.49
CA ALA A 576 -22.50 16.45 -3.43
C ALA A 576 -22.66 16.95 -1.97
N ALA A 577 -23.36 16.20 -1.13
CA ALA A 577 -23.48 16.49 0.30
C ALA A 577 -22.13 16.46 1.02
N ALA A 578 -21.27 15.49 0.71
CA ALA A 578 -19.92 15.41 1.25
C ALA A 578 -19.02 16.59 0.83
N VAL A 579 -19.18 17.10 -0.39
CA VAL A 579 -18.51 18.34 -0.84
C VAL A 579 -18.97 19.53 0.01
N LEU A 580 -20.28 19.70 0.19
CA LEU A 580 -20.86 20.80 0.98
C LEU A 580 -20.41 20.76 2.45
N LEU A 581 -20.27 19.57 3.03
CA LEU A 581 -19.77 19.37 4.38
C LEU A 581 -18.23 19.40 4.48
N ASN A 582 -17.53 19.71 3.38
CA ASN A 582 -16.07 19.74 3.28
C ASN A 582 -15.42 18.43 3.79
N LYS A 583 -16.03 17.28 3.48
CA LYS A 583 -15.53 15.92 3.78
C LYS A 583 -14.63 15.37 2.68
N ILE A 584 -14.76 15.91 1.47
CA ILE A 584 -13.93 15.60 0.30
C ILE A 584 -12.79 16.62 0.22
N SER A 585 -11.56 16.16 0.02
CA SER A 585 -10.38 17.02 -0.10
C SER A 585 -9.49 16.66 -1.28
N GLY A 586 -8.72 17.65 -1.76
CA GLY A 586 -7.59 17.53 -2.69
C GLY A 586 -7.72 16.47 -3.78
N TYR A 587 -7.19 15.28 -3.50
CA TYR A 587 -7.17 14.14 -4.42
C TYR A 587 -8.58 13.65 -4.80
N CYS A 588 -9.51 13.54 -3.86
CA CYS A 588 -10.85 13.04 -4.14
C CYS A 588 -11.63 13.96 -5.09
N PHE A 589 -11.37 15.28 -5.10
CA PHE A 589 -11.92 16.18 -6.13
C PHE A 589 -11.45 15.82 -7.54
N SER A 590 -10.24 15.28 -7.69
CA SER A 590 -9.72 14.82 -9.00
C SER A 590 -10.34 13.49 -9.48
N LEU A 591 -11.09 12.81 -8.61
CA LEU A 591 -11.79 11.57 -8.91
C LEU A 591 -13.26 11.75 -9.29
N LEU A 592 -13.82 12.94 -9.07
CA LEU A 592 -15.22 13.23 -9.37
C LEU A 592 -15.56 12.95 -10.84
N SER A 593 -16.69 12.30 -11.04
CA SER A 593 -17.28 12.07 -12.35
C SER A 593 -18.04 13.32 -12.85
N PRO A 594 -18.33 13.43 -14.15
CA PRO A 594 -19.16 14.52 -14.67
C PRO A 594 -20.59 14.57 -14.09
N SER A 595 -21.17 13.42 -13.70
CA SER A 595 -22.50 13.41 -13.05
C SER A 595 -22.42 13.97 -11.63
N GLN A 596 -21.36 13.61 -10.90
CA GLN A 596 -21.10 14.10 -9.55
C GLN A 596 -20.83 15.62 -9.55
N TYR A 597 -20.08 16.14 -10.53
CA TYR A 597 -19.90 17.60 -10.68
C TYR A 597 -21.24 18.33 -10.87
N LYS A 598 -22.16 17.78 -11.68
CA LYS A 598 -23.49 18.38 -11.90
C LYS A 598 -24.40 18.32 -10.68
N ALA A 599 -24.19 17.36 -9.79
CA ALA A 599 -24.98 17.25 -8.56
C ALA A 599 -24.58 18.29 -7.49
N ILE A 600 -23.40 18.90 -7.59
CA ILE A 600 -22.91 19.89 -6.63
C ILE A 600 -23.67 21.21 -6.78
N LYS A 601 -24.28 21.67 -5.68
CA LYS A 601 -24.94 22.97 -5.59
C LYS A 601 -23.97 24.07 -5.17
N LEU A 602 -23.34 24.72 -6.16
CA LEU A 602 -22.35 25.78 -5.93
C LEU A 602 -22.86 26.97 -5.12
N THR A 603 -24.17 27.27 -5.18
CA THR A 603 -24.79 28.33 -4.40
C THR A 603 -24.77 28.07 -2.89
N GLU A 604 -24.77 26.79 -2.50
CA GLU A 604 -24.68 26.34 -1.10
C GLU A 604 -23.21 26.20 -0.64
N CYS A 605 -22.26 26.11 -1.57
CA CYS A 605 -20.82 26.06 -1.25
C CYS A 605 -20.31 27.42 -0.72
N ASP A 606 -19.31 27.37 0.15
CA ASP A 606 -18.49 28.53 0.46
C ASP A 606 -17.35 28.69 -0.57
N ASP A 607 -16.74 29.88 -0.58
CA ASP A 607 -15.67 30.21 -1.53
C ASP A 607 -14.43 29.32 -1.33
N GLN A 608 -14.19 28.80 -0.12
CA GLN A 608 -13.04 27.94 0.14
C GLN A 608 -13.23 26.56 -0.50
N ILE A 609 -14.42 25.99 -0.43
CA ILE A 609 -14.79 24.71 -1.06
C ILE A 609 -14.68 24.84 -2.57
N ILE A 610 -15.25 25.90 -3.16
CA ILE A 610 -15.18 26.15 -4.61
C ILE A 610 -13.70 26.24 -5.05
N ASN A 611 -12.89 27.02 -4.34
CA ASN A 611 -11.47 27.13 -4.65
C ASN A 611 -10.75 25.78 -4.49
N ARG A 612 -11.01 25.00 -3.44
CA ARG A 612 -10.36 23.68 -3.23
C ARG A 612 -10.73 22.67 -4.32
N MET A 613 -11.99 22.66 -4.76
CA MET A 613 -12.46 21.80 -5.83
C MET A 613 -11.69 22.05 -7.14
N LEU A 614 -11.37 23.32 -7.42
CA LEU A 614 -10.66 23.74 -8.62
C LEU A 614 -9.14 23.69 -8.47
N PHE A 615 -8.63 23.89 -7.25
CA PHE A 615 -7.22 23.88 -6.92
C PHE A 615 -6.90 22.69 -6.01
N ALA A 616 -7.06 21.48 -6.55
CA ALA A 616 -6.67 20.23 -5.88
C ALA A 616 -5.22 20.27 -5.35
N ASN A 617 -4.36 21.10 -5.94
CA ASN A 617 -3.08 21.52 -5.39
C ASN A 617 -2.90 23.05 -5.53
N PRO A 618 -2.80 23.82 -4.43
CA PRO A 618 -2.66 25.29 -4.48
C PRO A 618 -1.34 25.76 -5.12
N TYR A 619 -0.38 24.86 -5.34
CA TYR A 619 0.90 25.14 -5.98
C TYR A 619 0.92 24.84 -7.49
N ASP A 620 -0.14 24.25 -8.06
CA ASP A 620 -0.18 23.73 -9.42
C ASP A 620 -0.96 24.67 -10.37
N LYS A 621 -0.53 25.94 -10.43
CA LYS A 621 -1.12 26.98 -11.29
C LYS A 621 -0.95 26.71 -12.81
N GLU A 622 -0.19 25.68 -13.19
CA GLU A 622 0.14 25.35 -14.58
C GLU A 622 -0.92 24.48 -15.27
N LYS A 623 -1.94 23.96 -14.55
CA LYS A 623 -2.99 23.07 -15.10
C LYS A 623 -4.29 23.76 -15.47
N THR A 624 -4.21 24.98 -15.98
CA THR A 624 -5.39 25.79 -16.35
C THR A 624 -6.37 25.05 -17.28
N GLU A 625 -5.89 24.25 -18.22
CA GLU A 625 -6.76 23.50 -19.15
C GLU A 625 -7.51 22.34 -18.47
N GLU A 626 -6.90 21.67 -17.50
CA GLU A 626 -7.59 20.63 -16.72
C GLU A 626 -8.65 21.25 -15.82
N ASN A 627 -8.37 22.41 -15.23
CA ASN A 627 -9.32 23.17 -14.43
C ASN A 627 -10.50 23.68 -15.27
N LYS A 628 -10.25 24.20 -16.48
CA LYS A 628 -11.31 24.58 -17.43
C LYS A 628 -12.20 23.38 -17.76
N LYS A 629 -11.60 22.21 -18.00
CA LYS A 629 -12.36 20.99 -18.31
C LYS A 629 -13.27 20.59 -17.14
N ARG A 630 -12.75 20.54 -15.91
CA ARG A 630 -13.53 20.21 -14.71
C ARG A 630 -14.62 21.26 -14.44
N PHE A 631 -14.28 22.55 -14.56
CA PHE A 631 -15.24 23.64 -14.35
C PHE A 631 -16.40 23.56 -15.36
N ALA A 632 -16.13 23.18 -16.61
CA ALA A 632 -17.15 22.97 -17.64
C ALA A 632 -18.06 21.75 -17.40
N GLU A 633 -17.72 20.85 -16.47
CA GLU A 633 -18.56 19.71 -16.09
C GLU A 633 -19.64 20.10 -15.07
N LEU A 634 -19.52 21.25 -14.41
CA LEU A 634 -20.52 21.79 -13.49
C LEU A 634 -21.81 22.17 -14.24
N ASP A 635 -22.94 22.11 -13.54
CA ASP A 635 -24.24 22.49 -14.11
C ASP A 635 -24.28 23.99 -14.49
N ASP A 636 -24.65 24.27 -15.74
CA ASP A 636 -24.64 25.63 -16.29
C ASP A 636 -25.56 26.59 -15.50
N GLN A 637 -26.72 26.12 -15.04
CA GLN A 637 -27.68 26.95 -14.30
C GLN A 637 -27.18 27.24 -12.89
N GLU A 638 -26.58 26.26 -12.23
CA GLU A 638 -26.01 26.43 -10.90
C GLU A 638 -24.77 27.34 -10.93
N VAL A 639 -23.93 27.22 -11.96
CA VAL A 639 -22.81 28.14 -12.21
C VAL A 639 -23.33 29.56 -12.42
N ALA A 640 -24.36 29.74 -13.26
CA ALA A 640 -24.95 31.06 -13.48
C ALA A 640 -25.51 31.68 -12.19
N ARG A 641 -26.19 30.90 -11.35
CA ARG A 641 -26.68 31.37 -10.03
C ARG A 641 -25.53 31.72 -9.09
N ALA A 642 -24.47 30.91 -9.05
CA ALA A 642 -23.31 31.18 -8.22
C ALA A 642 -22.56 32.46 -8.64
N VAL A 643 -22.52 32.77 -9.95
CA VAL A 643 -22.06 34.07 -10.46
C VAL A 643 -22.91 35.19 -9.87
N LEU A 644 -24.25 35.12 -9.97
CA LEU A 644 -25.16 36.15 -9.46
C LEU A 644 -25.04 36.37 -7.94
N LEU A 645 -24.65 35.34 -7.19
CA LEU A 645 -24.40 35.42 -5.74
C LEU A 645 -22.97 35.85 -5.37
N ASN A 646 -22.14 36.23 -6.34
CA ASN A 646 -20.76 36.67 -6.15
C ASN A 646 -19.86 35.62 -5.44
N LYS A 647 -20.09 34.33 -5.73
CA LYS A 647 -19.35 33.20 -5.13
C LYS A 647 -17.99 32.92 -5.79
N PHE A 648 -17.75 33.51 -6.95
CA PHE A 648 -16.58 33.20 -7.77
C PHE A 648 -15.53 34.30 -7.71
N SER A 649 -14.27 33.90 -7.58
CA SER A 649 -13.13 34.80 -7.77
C SER A 649 -12.95 35.13 -9.26
N SER A 650 -12.25 36.22 -9.57
CA SER A 650 -11.82 36.56 -10.95
C SER A 650 -11.16 35.38 -11.68
N TYR A 651 -10.43 34.50 -10.96
CA TYR A 651 -9.92 33.26 -11.56
C TYR A 651 -11.02 32.29 -11.98
N CYS A 652 -12.00 32.00 -11.10
CA CYS A 652 -13.11 31.10 -11.42
C CYS A 652 -13.94 31.64 -12.60
N LEU A 653 -14.17 32.95 -12.66
CA LEU A 653 -14.84 33.61 -13.77
C LEU A 653 -14.07 33.46 -15.10
N SER A 654 -12.74 33.29 -15.03
CA SER A 654 -11.91 33.04 -16.22
C SER A 654 -11.98 31.59 -16.74
N LEU A 655 -12.56 30.66 -15.96
CA LEU A 655 -12.71 29.25 -16.32
C LEU A 655 -14.07 28.90 -16.95
N LEU A 656 -14.99 29.87 -17.00
CA LEU A 656 -16.34 29.69 -17.55
C LEU A 656 -16.27 29.15 -18.98
N SER A 657 -17.08 28.14 -19.25
CA SER A 657 -17.26 27.58 -20.58
C SER A 657 -18.21 28.46 -21.43
N PRO A 658 -18.24 28.30 -22.77
CA PRO A 658 -19.18 29.01 -23.61
C PRO A 658 -20.66 28.73 -23.27
N SER A 659 -21.00 27.51 -22.79
CA SER A 659 -22.38 27.20 -22.38
C SER A 659 -22.74 27.92 -21.08
N GLN A 660 -21.81 27.98 -20.14
CA GLN A 660 -21.97 28.68 -18.86
C GLN A 660 -22.12 30.18 -19.06
N TYR A 661 -21.35 30.79 -19.97
CA TYR A 661 -21.51 32.20 -20.34
C TYR A 661 -22.91 32.53 -20.85
N LYS A 662 -23.51 31.65 -21.66
CA LYS A 662 -24.88 31.83 -22.18
C LYS A 662 -25.96 31.68 -21.12
N ALA A 663 -25.69 30.94 -20.04
CA ALA A 663 -26.64 30.73 -18.96
C ALA A 663 -26.71 31.93 -17.99
N ILE A 664 -25.71 32.82 -17.99
CA ILE A 664 -25.64 33.97 -17.09
C ILE A 664 -26.58 35.09 -17.57
N LYS A 665 -27.42 35.57 -16.66
CA LYS A 665 -28.26 36.76 -16.86
C LYS A 665 -27.53 38.03 -16.46
N LEU A 666 -26.90 38.68 -17.43
CA LEU A 666 -26.08 39.89 -17.24
C LEU A 666 -26.86 41.06 -16.63
N THR A 667 -28.16 41.13 -16.90
CA THR A 667 -29.06 42.17 -16.34
C THR A 667 -29.25 42.02 -14.83
N GLU A 668 -29.11 40.80 -14.29
CA GLU A 668 -29.20 40.49 -12.87
C GLU A 668 -27.82 40.59 -12.16
N CYS A 669 -26.72 40.63 -12.91
CA CYS A 669 -25.38 40.77 -12.34
C CYS A 669 -25.16 42.14 -11.69
N ASP A 670 -24.35 42.14 -10.62
CA ASP A 670 -23.80 43.37 -10.06
C ASP A 670 -22.65 43.92 -10.93
N ASP A 671 -22.44 45.23 -10.88
CA ASP A 671 -21.42 45.89 -11.70
C ASP A 671 -20.00 45.39 -11.37
N LYS A 672 -19.77 44.93 -10.13
CA LYS A 672 -18.47 44.44 -9.66
C LYS A 672 -18.12 43.13 -10.36
N ILE A 673 -19.04 42.17 -10.42
CA ILE A 673 -18.90 40.89 -11.11
C ILE A 673 -18.70 41.12 -12.61
N LEU A 674 -19.50 42.00 -13.22
CA LEU A 674 -19.34 42.32 -14.65
C LEU A 674 -17.94 42.88 -14.94
N ASN A 675 -17.44 43.75 -14.05
CA ASN A 675 -16.07 44.26 -14.16
C ASN A 675 -15.02 43.14 -13.99
N GLU A 676 -15.19 42.25 -13.00
CA GLU A 676 -14.26 41.13 -12.76
C GLU A 676 -14.27 40.07 -13.87
N MET A 677 -15.43 39.79 -14.49
CA MET A 677 -15.55 38.92 -15.65
C MET A 677 -14.74 39.46 -16.85
N PHE A 678 -14.67 40.79 -16.98
CA PHE A 678 -14.09 41.50 -18.11
C PHE A 678 -13.09 42.59 -17.68
N ASP A 679 -12.15 42.24 -16.78
CA ASP A 679 -11.20 43.17 -16.16
C ASP A 679 -10.36 43.99 -17.18
N ASN A 680 -9.98 45.22 -16.75
CA ASN A 680 -9.39 46.36 -17.50
C ASN A 680 -8.25 46.04 -18.54
N PRO A 681 -8.08 46.87 -19.60
CA PRO A 681 -7.51 46.53 -20.91
C PRO A 681 -5.99 46.72 -21.06
N TYR A 682 -5.24 46.92 -19.97
CA TYR A 682 -3.80 47.26 -20.10
C TYR A 682 -2.95 46.12 -20.70
N ASP A 683 -3.49 44.90 -20.78
CA ASP A 683 -2.87 43.77 -21.45
C ASP A 683 -3.53 43.50 -22.81
N LYS A 684 -2.85 43.91 -23.89
CA LYS A 684 -3.32 43.72 -25.28
C LYS A 684 -3.48 42.25 -25.66
N ALA A 685 -2.64 41.35 -25.13
CA ALA A 685 -2.73 39.92 -25.46
C ALA A 685 -4.02 39.30 -24.90
N LYS A 686 -4.40 39.72 -23.68
CA LYS A 686 -5.67 39.31 -23.05
C LYS A 686 -6.90 39.97 -23.67
N ASN A 687 -6.75 41.04 -24.45
CA ASN A 687 -7.88 41.75 -25.05
C ASN A 687 -8.61 40.90 -26.10
N GLU A 688 -7.89 40.18 -26.95
CA GLU A 688 -8.51 39.31 -27.97
C GLU A 688 -9.22 38.11 -27.34
N GLU A 689 -8.64 37.52 -26.28
CA GLU A 689 -9.30 36.47 -25.51
C GLU A 689 -10.57 36.97 -24.82
N ARG A 690 -10.57 38.20 -24.29
CA ARG A 690 -11.78 38.83 -23.71
C ARG A 690 -12.85 39.09 -24.76
N LYS A 691 -12.51 39.62 -25.93
CA LYS A 691 -13.47 39.77 -27.05
C LYS A 691 -14.09 38.44 -27.42
N LYS A 692 -13.28 37.38 -27.48
CA LYS A 692 -13.77 36.03 -27.78
C LYS A 692 -14.76 35.54 -26.71
N ARG A 693 -14.41 35.67 -25.43
CA ARG A 693 -15.31 35.30 -24.31
C ARG A 693 -16.58 36.15 -24.25
N PHE A 694 -16.46 37.46 -24.48
CA PHE A 694 -17.60 38.37 -24.51
C PHE A 694 -18.56 38.00 -25.66
N ALA A 695 -18.03 37.59 -26.81
CA ALA A 695 -18.83 37.11 -27.94
C ALA A 695 -19.51 35.74 -27.70
N GLU A 696 -19.17 35.02 -26.63
CA GLU A 696 -19.82 33.76 -26.26
C GLU A 696 -21.08 33.97 -25.42
N LEU A 697 -21.28 35.17 -24.84
CA LEU A 697 -22.49 35.56 -24.13
C LEU A 697 -23.71 35.52 -25.05
N ASP A 698 -24.90 35.35 -24.46
CA ASP A 698 -26.16 35.41 -25.22
C ASP A 698 -26.39 36.80 -25.82
N ASP A 699 -26.68 36.85 -27.13
CA ASP A 699 -26.80 38.11 -27.87
C ASP A 699 -27.96 38.98 -27.37
N GLN A 700 -29.07 38.38 -26.94
CA GLN A 700 -30.23 39.11 -26.43
C GLN A 700 -29.97 39.67 -25.05
N GLU A 701 -29.35 38.87 -24.18
CA GLU A 701 -29.01 39.31 -22.82
C GLU A 701 -27.95 40.42 -22.82
N VAL A 702 -26.95 40.35 -23.72
CA VAL A 702 -25.99 41.45 -23.93
C VAL A 702 -26.70 42.71 -24.38
N ALA A 703 -27.59 42.62 -25.37
CA ALA A 703 -28.35 43.77 -25.86
C ALA A 703 -29.21 44.40 -24.74
N HIS A 704 -29.87 43.58 -23.93
CA HIS A 704 -30.68 44.05 -22.81
C HIS A 704 -29.83 44.70 -21.71
N ALA A 705 -28.68 44.11 -21.36
CA ALA A 705 -27.75 44.68 -20.38
C ALA A 705 -27.17 46.04 -20.85
N ILE A 706 -26.91 46.20 -22.15
CA ILE A 706 -26.54 47.49 -22.75
C ILE A 706 -27.64 48.53 -22.55
N GLN A 707 -28.89 48.18 -22.84
CA GLN A 707 -30.04 49.08 -22.71
C GLN A 707 -30.29 49.49 -21.25
N MET A 708 -29.94 48.62 -20.30
CA MET A 708 -29.97 48.91 -18.87
C MET A 708 -28.73 49.64 -18.34
N ASN A 709 -27.78 50.00 -19.22
CA ASN A 709 -26.52 50.67 -18.89
C ASN A 709 -25.69 49.92 -17.81
N LYS A 710 -25.66 48.57 -17.89
CA LYS A 710 -24.93 47.70 -16.94
C LYS A 710 -23.43 47.61 -17.21
N PHE A 711 -23.01 47.89 -18.44
CA PHE A 711 -21.63 47.73 -18.85
C PHE A 711 -20.80 49.00 -18.62
N ASN A 712 -19.57 48.80 -18.15
CA ASN A 712 -18.59 49.88 -18.16
C ASN A 712 -18.18 50.22 -19.60
N LYS A 713 -17.53 51.38 -19.77
CA LYS A 713 -17.06 51.87 -21.07
C LYS A 713 -16.20 50.86 -21.85
N TYR A 714 -15.40 50.04 -21.17
CA TYR A 714 -14.57 49.03 -21.84
C TYR A 714 -15.40 47.85 -22.34
N CYS A 715 -16.32 47.32 -21.53
CA CYS A 715 -17.21 46.23 -21.94
C CYS A 715 -18.04 46.64 -23.16
N LEU A 716 -18.43 47.93 -23.23
CA LEU A 716 -19.16 48.48 -24.37
C LEU A 716 -18.37 48.44 -25.70
N THR A 717 -17.06 48.22 -25.68
CA THR A 717 -16.24 48.10 -26.90
C THR A 717 -15.99 46.64 -27.32
N LEU A 718 -16.45 45.66 -26.53
CA LEU A 718 -16.19 44.24 -26.76
C LEU A 718 -17.24 43.53 -27.62
N HIS A 719 -18.35 44.20 -27.96
CA HIS A 719 -19.49 43.58 -28.63
C HIS A 719 -19.13 42.95 -29.98
N SER A 720 -19.70 41.77 -30.23
CA SER A 720 -19.65 41.10 -31.53
C SER A 720 -20.62 41.74 -32.53
N PRO A 721 -20.46 41.51 -33.85
CA PRO A 721 -21.44 41.96 -34.85
C PRO A 721 -22.85 41.40 -34.61
N GLY A 722 -22.98 40.18 -34.08
CA GLY A 722 -24.26 39.57 -33.74
C GLY A 722 -24.96 40.30 -32.60
N GLN A 723 -24.21 40.60 -31.53
CA GLN A 723 -24.68 41.36 -30.37
C GLN A 723 -25.12 42.77 -30.76
N ARG A 724 -24.34 43.47 -31.61
CA ARG A 724 -24.69 44.82 -32.09
C ARG A 724 -26.02 44.87 -32.84
N ARG A 725 -26.35 43.84 -33.62
CA ARG A 725 -27.62 43.76 -34.36
C ARG A 725 -28.84 43.63 -33.45
N MET A 726 -28.67 43.11 -32.23
CA MET A 726 -29.77 42.94 -31.28
C MET A 726 -30.02 44.19 -30.42
N VAL A 727 -29.08 45.14 -30.39
CA VAL A 727 -29.21 46.37 -29.61
C VAL A 727 -30.20 47.32 -30.28
N LYS A 728 -31.26 47.68 -29.55
CA LYS A 728 -32.13 48.79 -29.95
C LYS A 728 -31.56 50.11 -29.47
N LEU A 729 -30.91 50.83 -30.38
CA LEU A 729 -30.28 52.12 -30.10
C LEU A 729 -31.29 53.17 -29.60
N SER A 730 -32.55 53.04 -29.99
CA SER A 730 -33.64 53.90 -29.54
C SER A 730 -33.89 53.84 -28.02
N GLU A 731 -33.60 52.69 -27.40
CA GLU A 731 -33.79 52.43 -25.96
C GLU A 731 -32.55 52.80 -25.12
N CYS A 732 -31.39 52.99 -25.74
CA CYS A 732 -30.16 53.39 -25.06
C CYS A 732 -30.11 54.92 -24.80
N ASP A 733 -29.28 55.35 -23.85
CA ASP A 733 -28.92 56.76 -23.71
C ASP A 733 -27.75 57.16 -24.62
N SER A 734 -27.63 58.45 -24.91
CA SER A 734 -26.63 58.98 -25.84
C SER A 734 -25.18 58.75 -25.39
N GLY A 735 -24.96 58.72 -24.07
CA GLY A 735 -23.68 58.42 -23.45
C GLY A 735 -23.28 56.97 -23.70
N THR A 736 -24.17 56.02 -23.42
CA THR A 736 -23.93 54.58 -23.67
C THR A 736 -23.62 54.32 -25.14
N ILE A 737 -24.39 54.89 -26.09
CA ILE A 737 -24.15 54.70 -27.52
C ILE A 737 -22.78 55.27 -27.92
N SER A 738 -22.43 56.45 -27.40
CA SER A 738 -21.11 57.05 -27.64
C SER A 738 -19.97 56.20 -27.10
N ASP A 739 -20.15 55.61 -25.91
CA ASP A 739 -19.13 54.83 -25.23
C ASP A 739 -18.91 53.44 -25.84
N MET A 740 -19.82 52.96 -26.70
CA MET A 740 -19.58 51.77 -27.53
C MET A 740 -18.42 51.92 -28.50
N PHE A 741 -18.01 53.16 -28.79
CA PHE A 741 -16.95 53.47 -29.74
C PHE A 741 -15.87 54.31 -29.06
N GLU A 742 -14.63 53.83 -29.07
CA GLU A 742 -13.51 54.56 -28.47
C GLU A 742 -13.28 55.91 -29.16
N ARG A 743 -13.60 57.03 -28.50
CA ARG A 743 -13.28 58.35 -29.05
C ARG A 743 -11.76 58.54 -29.12
N PRO A 744 -11.19 58.78 -30.32
CA PRO A 744 -9.74 58.95 -30.47
C PRO A 744 -9.30 60.31 -29.91
N GLY A 745 -8.97 60.35 -28.61
CA GLY A 745 -8.42 61.52 -27.91
C GLY A 745 -9.37 62.72 -27.83
N SER A 746 -9.04 63.73 -27.01
CA SER A 746 -9.88 64.88 -26.65
C SER A 746 -10.20 65.88 -27.78
N SER A 747 -10.05 65.48 -29.06
CA SER A 747 -10.36 66.33 -30.21
C SER A 747 -11.80 66.06 -30.65
N TYR A 748 -12.69 67.03 -30.41
CA TYR A 748 -14.10 67.03 -30.82
C TYR A 748 -14.32 66.96 -32.34
N CYS A 749 -13.26 66.90 -33.16
CA CYS A 749 -13.32 67.01 -34.61
C CYS A 749 -12.75 65.80 -35.36
N ASN A 750 -12.50 64.67 -34.69
CA ASN A 750 -11.90 63.53 -35.35
C ASN A 750 -12.98 62.66 -36.04
N PRO A 751 -12.97 62.52 -37.37
CA PRO A 751 -13.86 61.57 -38.04
C PRO A 751 -13.50 60.17 -37.53
N GLY A 752 -14.49 59.40 -37.09
CA GLY A 752 -14.24 58.06 -36.57
C GLY A 752 -13.43 57.19 -37.54
N THR A 753 -12.69 56.23 -36.98
CA THR A 753 -11.87 55.31 -37.77
C THR A 753 -12.73 54.44 -38.68
N GLU A 754 -12.16 53.94 -39.78
CA GLU A 754 -12.90 53.06 -40.70
C GLU A 754 -13.42 51.79 -40.01
N GLU A 755 -12.69 51.27 -39.02
CA GLU A 755 -13.14 50.15 -38.21
C GLU A 755 -14.38 50.52 -37.37
N GLN A 756 -14.44 51.72 -36.81
CA GLN A 756 -15.61 52.19 -36.06
C GLN A 756 -16.83 52.37 -36.95
N LYS A 757 -16.66 52.91 -38.16
CA LYS A 757 -17.75 52.98 -39.15
C LYS A 757 -18.25 51.60 -39.53
N LYS A 758 -17.34 50.63 -39.68
CA LYS A 758 -17.68 49.24 -39.97
C LYS A 758 -18.44 48.60 -38.80
N GLN A 759 -18.03 48.84 -37.56
CA GLN A 759 -18.75 48.38 -36.36
C GLN A 759 -20.12 49.04 -36.23
N PHE A 760 -20.24 50.34 -36.52
CA PHE A 760 -21.53 51.06 -36.50
C PHE A 760 -22.48 50.57 -37.60
N ALA A 761 -21.94 50.13 -38.73
CA ALA A 761 -22.73 49.53 -39.81
C ALA A 761 -23.40 48.20 -39.41
N ASP A 762 -22.97 47.55 -38.31
CA ASP A 762 -23.59 46.31 -37.84
C ASP A 762 -24.96 46.54 -37.18
N PHE A 763 -25.31 47.75 -36.75
CA PHE A 763 -26.61 48.02 -36.12
C PHE A 763 -27.74 47.98 -37.15
N ASP A 764 -28.92 47.52 -36.72
CA ASP A 764 -30.11 47.49 -37.56
C ASP A 764 -30.46 48.89 -38.09
N VAL A 765 -30.71 48.98 -39.39
CA VAL A 765 -30.94 50.26 -40.08
C VAL A 765 -32.18 50.97 -39.54
N GLN A 766 -33.25 50.24 -39.18
CA GLN A 766 -34.45 50.87 -38.63
C GLN A 766 -34.20 51.42 -37.23
N GLU A 767 -33.47 50.70 -36.39
CA GLU A 767 -33.09 51.18 -35.06
C GLU A 767 -32.18 52.41 -35.12
N VAL A 768 -31.24 52.47 -36.08
CA VAL A 768 -30.40 53.66 -36.29
C VAL A 768 -31.26 54.87 -36.68
N VAL A 769 -32.21 54.69 -37.61
CA VAL A 769 -33.09 55.78 -38.02
C VAL A 769 -33.98 56.24 -36.86
N GLU A 770 -34.50 55.31 -36.06
CA GLU A 770 -35.30 55.63 -34.89
C GLU A 770 -34.49 56.35 -33.81
N ALA A 771 -33.25 55.94 -33.57
CA ALA A 771 -32.33 56.62 -32.65
C ALA A 771 -31.99 58.05 -33.09
N VAL A 772 -31.83 58.30 -34.39
CA VAL A 772 -31.68 59.67 -34.93
C VAL A 772 -32.94 60.48 -34.70
N ARG A 773 -34.12 59.92 -35.00
CA ARG A 773 -35.43 60.58 -34.80
C ARG A 773 -35.65 60.97 -33.34
N LEU A 774 -35.23 60.12 -32.41
CA LEU A 774 -35.30 60.34 -30.97
C LEU A 774 -34.14 61.18 -30.40
N ASN A 775 -33.25 61.70 -31.26
CA ASN A 775 -32.07 62.49 -30.88
C ASN A 775 -31.17 61.78 -29.85
N LYS A 776 -31.00 60.46 -30.00
CA LYS A 776 -30.11 59.63 -29.17
C LYS A 776 -28.66 59.63 -29.66
N LEU A 777 -28.43 59.85 -30.95
CA LEU A 777 -27.09 59.88 -31.54
C LEU A 777 -26.48 61.28 -31.44
N ASP A 778 -25.27 61.38 -30.90
CA ASP A 778 -24.54 62.64 -30.87
C ASP A 778 -23.80 62.93 -32.18
N SER A 779 -23.12 64.09 -32.27
CA SER A 779 -22.40 64.47 -33.49
C SER A 779 -21.30 63.49 -33.90
N TYR A 780 -20.70 62.78 -32.94
CA TYR A 780 -19.69 61.77 -33.21
C TYR A 780 -20.32 60.51 -33.80
N CYS A 781 -21.38 59.96 -33.17
CA CYS A 781 -22.11 58.81 -33.70
C CYS A 781 -22.70 59.06 -35.08
N LEU A 782 -23.21 60.27 -35.35
CA LEU A 782 -23.69 60.65 -36.69
C LEU A 782 -22.59 60.59 -37.76
N SER A 783 -21.33 60.84 -37.39
CA SER A 783 -20.19 60.74 -38.31
C SER A 783 -19.80 59.28 -38.64
N LEU A 784 -20.32 58.31 -37.88
CA LEU A 784 -20.06 56.88 -38.06
C LEU A 784 -21.06 56.18 -39.00
N LEU A 785 -22.14 56.87 -39.40
CA LEU A 785 -23.19 56.29 -40.25
C LEU A 785 -22.63 55.76 -41.56
N SER A 786 -22.99 54.52 -41.90
CA SER A 786 -22.69 53.96 -43.21
C SER A 786 -23.48 54.70 -44.31
N PRO A 787 -23.05 54.63 -45.60
CA PRO A 787 -23.81 55.25 -46.70
C PRO A 787 -25.26 54.76 -46.78
N GLU A 788 -25.50 53.49 -46.42
CA GLU A 788 -26.83 52.89 -46.38
C GLU A 788 -27.68 53.47 -45.24
N GLN A 789 -27.14 53.52 -44.03
CA GLN A 789 -27.82 54.11 -42.87
C GLN A 789 -28.11 55.60 -43.10
N LEU A 790 -27.14 56.36 -43.65
CA LEU A 790 -27.31 57.78 -43.97
C LEU A 790 -28.40 58.01 -45.04
N SER A 791 -28.45 57.15 -46.06
CA SER A 791 -29.52 57.18 -47.08
C SER A 791 -30.89 56.89 -46.47
N ALA A 792 -30.97 55.96 -45.52
CA ALA A 792 -32.21 55.65 -44.80
C ALA A 792 -32.67 56.80 -43.88
N VAL A 793 -31.72 57.44 -43.16
CA VAL A 793 -31.99 58.60 -42.30
C VAL A 793 -32.48 59.78 -43.12
N ASN A 794 -31.88 60.08 -44.28
CA ASN A 794 -32.29 61.22 -45.12
C ASN A 794 -33.61 61.02 -45.87
N LYS A 795 -34.10 59.78 -45.99
CA LYS A 795 -35.38 59.46 -46.66
C LYS A 795 -36.59 59.62 -45.76
N LYS A 796 -36.41 59.54 -44.45
CA LYS A 796 -37.44 59.76 -43.43
C LYS A 796 -37.37 61.19 -42.94
#